data_AF-A0A9P1FPU1-F1
#
_entry.id   AF-A0A9P1FPU1-F1
#
_cell.length_a   1.000
_cell.length_b   1.000
_cell.length_c   1.000
_cell.angle_alpha   90.00
_cell.angle_beta   90.00
_cell.angle_gamma   90.00
#
_symmetry.space_group_name_H-M   'P 1'
#
loop_
_entity.id
_entity.type
_entity.pdbx_description
1 polymer ?
#
loop_
_entity_poly.entity_id
_entity_poly.type
_entity_poly.pdbx_seq_one_letter_code
_entity_poly.pdbx_strand_id
1 'polypeptide(L)'
;MAPWLLLMVTVGKAQITWGPQPMFLSETDDFTNQQRLYELLQQAYLTDYEARHPEHRLAKALAAELVEFQQRVPTSPSLALAVAMGKYHFAWYKEDGKVDVQSVWEAAELLMLSIQFSQCDRSELPMEVFFQRMCHVRWPYAVLLFSELGREFASRYLTEEAANTLERALATFDAMKLLPYYSQMSWQNAYDVNFNEEWSPGSANIGPVWDKSIVPLAQLLESKFPSLRNELQMLQSDPGLFDELSFEHSKVEGQASWPEGGWRAVQLRQGNGAWQSRACDVLPSTCALLSTRPELSCANSGAALVRLRPGGRLKPHFGPAPQLQLHIALRADVGARMSVGNRTLSWQTGEVLVIDGSFIHQEWHNGVRGDNFVLQVTFCHPCDESQRPLYGPLQCGRPIASPGAARSAVEYQDAATLPVPFAAAALWAVSLPDLAKCSSINEECPPDSQHGGPNPLSALNTWNYIMNNLRAAIRHTTSQTQIDPQVMTAIGQVQEGIQNFLAMPSLEQYAPVVTLASQILEALTPWLRQQAPAMLKFPSPAARLPVPADGRSPGTFAFRLSNGVEMPAIGFGTWKLEGEACYQTVLAALQLGLRHIDTAEAYQNEAEIGRAIRDSQVPREKLFIATKATSVALGMAEPSYLETIVAGQLQALRTEYLDVYMLHAAGVGGEKLQQVWRNMEYLVDLGRVRALGVSNFGIQELERLWSIARVKPVYLQNIFKIYKQGEQILGNSQSVMDWARSHGMMMVGYSTINSWPHLLQPLSDPHVLQIAKAKGRTASQVLHRWALQHGIGVIPKASSIERIRENSQLLDFELSDAQMSALDGLATLSETTHNKMLPSWREDVFGLAAATSTPGPRFDGFVEAMRDQECIRQPEEVKATQWTLGGGGHGISECQAACHAQADCGYLVFYEQTGFCHMFRSCQQQLPAGDGAVLLARQ
;
A
#
# COMPACT_ATOMS: atom_id res chain seq x y z
N MET A 1 -8.72 -29.26 11.11
CA MET A 1 -8.43 -30.66 10.73
C MET A 1 -9.67 -31.22 10.03
N ALA A 2 -9.61 -31.43 8.72
CA ALA A 2 -10.61 -32.18 7.97
C ALA A 2 -9.90 -33.34 7.22
N PRO A 3 -10.51 -34.53 7.10
CA PRO A 3 -9.79 -35.79 7.01
C PRO A 3 -9.77 -36.42 5.60
N TRP A 4 -8.62 -37.04 5.29
CA TRP A 4 -8.39 -38.30 4.59
C TRP A 4 -9.32 -38.76 3.45
N LEU A 5 -8.72 -38.91 2.25
CA LEU A 5 -9.02 -40.00 1.31
C LEU A 5 -7.70 -40.52 0.73
N LEU A 6 -7.38 -41.78 1.06
CA LEU A 6 -6.18 -42.51 0.64
C LEU A 6 -6.19 -42.76 -0.88
N LEU A 7 -5.00 -42.62 -1.50
CA LEU A 7 -4.59 -43.43 -2.64
C LEU A 7 -3.12 -43.81 -2.47
N MET A 8 -2.89 -45.09 -2.19
CA MET A 8 -1.57 -45.69 -2.02
C MET A 8 -0.83 -45.73 -3.37
N VAL A 9 0.35 -45.11 -3.43
CA VAL A 9 1.38 -45.43 -4.43
C VAL A 9 2.66 -45.77 -3.68
N THR A 10 3.10 -47.02 -3.80
CA THR A 10 4.34 -47.53 -3.21
C THR A 10 5.56 -47.00 -3.96
N VAL A 11 6.44 -46.24 -3.29
CA VAL A 11 7.78 -45.90 -3.79
C VAL A 11 8.81 -46.04 -2.65
N GLY A 12 10.05 -46.36 -3.01
CA GLY A 12 11.19 -46.81 -2.18
C GLY A 12 11.38 -46.08 -0.85
N LYS A 13 11.78 -46.86 0.17
CA LYS A 13 11.82 -46.47 1.58
C LYS A 13 13.26 -46.25 2.04
N ALA A 14 13.56 -45.07 2.57
CA ALA A 14 14.69 -44.87 3.48
C ALA A 14 14.21 -45.07 4.93
N GLN A 15 14.91 -45.90 5.70
CA GLN A 15 14.55 -46.26 7.08
C GLN A 15 15.43 -45.48 8.07
N ILE A 16 14.81 -44.80 9.05
CA ILE A 16 15.50 -44.09 10.14
C ILE A 16 14.86 -44.52 11.46
N THR A 17 15.66 -44.75 12.49
CA THR A 17 15.19 -45.30 13.77
C THR A 17 15.20 -44.23 14.86
N TRP A 18 14.01 -43.95 15.42
CA TRP A 18 13.81 -43.23 16.68
C TRP A 18 12.55 -43.78 17.37
N GLY A 19 12.64 -44.20 18.63
CA GLY A 19 11.56 -44.92 19.32
C GLY A 19 11.34 -46.36 18.81
N PRO A 20 10.37 -47.12 19.37
CA PRO A 20 10.20 -48.55 19.09
C PRO A 20 9.71 -48.89 17.67
N GLN A 21 9.53 -47.89 16.79
CA GLN A 21 9.11 -48.06 15.39
C GLN A 21 9.95 -47.14 14.48
N PRO A 22 10.57 -47.65 13.40
CA PRO A 22 11.30 -46.81 12.44
C PRO A 22 10.36 -45.84 11.69
N MET A 23 10.77 -44.58 11.55
CA MET A 23 10.11 -43.62 10.68
C MET A 23 10.56 -43.88 9.24
N PHE A 24 9.60 -44.16 8.37
CA PHE A 24 9.83 -44.32 6.94
C PHE A 24 9.57 -42.98 6.25
N LEU A 25 10.49 -42.52 5.42
CA LEU A 25 10.31 -41.32 4.59
C LEU A 25 10.25 -41.73 3.12
N SER A 26 9.34 -41.10 2.38
CA SER A 26 9.14 -41.32 0.95
C SER A 26 10.16 -40.51 0.14
N GLU A 27 10.76 -41.12 -0.87
CA GLU A 27 11.64 -40.39 -1.80
C GLU A 27 10.85 -39.53 -2.81
N THR A 28 9.54 -39.71 -2.91
CA THR A 28 8.70 -39.07 -3.96
C THR A 28 7.49 -38.30 -3.43
N ASP A 29 7.15 -38.48 -2.15
CA ASP A 29 5.96 -37.88 -1.53
C ASP A 29 6.39 -36.96 -0.38
N ASP A 30 6.58 -35.68 -0.72
CA ASP A 30 7.03 -34.66 0.21
C ASP A 30 5.94 -34.23 1.20
N PHE A 31 4.67 -34.38 0.83
CA PHE A 31 3.52 -34.07 1.68
C PHE A 31 3.38 -35.09 2.82
N THR A 32 3.45 -36.39 2.52
CA THR A 32 3.44 -37.43 3.56
C THR A 32 4.66 -37.31 4.49
N ASN A 33 5.82 -36.94 3.95
CA ASN A 33 7.01 -36.66 4.78
C ASN A 33 6.77 -35.48 5.72
N GLN A 34 6.13 -34.41 5.25
CA GLN A 34 5.79 -33.26 6.07
C GLN A 34 4.86 -33.66 7.22
N GLN A 35 3.81 -34.43 6.94
CA GLN A 35 2.90 -34.89 7.98
C GLN A 35 3.62 -35.75 9.03
N ARG A 36 4.44 -36.72 8.61
CA ARG A 36 5.18 -37.61 9.52
C ARG A 36 6.17 -36.86 10.41
N LEU A 37 6.91 -35.92 9.82
CA LEU A 37 7.86 -35.12 10.59
C LEU A 37 7.12 -34.19 11.55
N TYR A 38 6.04 -33.56 11.11
CA TYR A 38 5.20 -32.73 12.00
C TYR A 38 4.65 -33.54 13.18
N GLU A 39 4.10 -34.74 12.94
CA GLU A 39 3.59 -35.61 14.00
C GLU A 39 4.67 -36.01 15.01
N LEU A 40 5.88 -36.34 14.54
CA LEU A 40 7.04 -36.61 15.41
C LEU A 40 7.40 -35.38 16.24
N LEU A 41 7.55 -34.22 15.60
CA LEU A 41 7.93 -32.99 16.27
C LEU A 41 6.89 -32.56 17.30
N GLN A 42 5.61 -32.71 16.96
CA GLN A 42 4.49 -32.40 17.85
C GLN A 42 4.42 -33.38 19.02
N GLN A 43 4.60 -34.68 18.81
CA GLN A 43 4.67 -35.66 19.90
C GLN A 43 5.82 -35.34 20.84
N ALA A 44 7.02 -35.11 20.33
CA ALA A 44 8.20 -34.79 21.13
C ALA A 44 8.05 -33.47 21.92
N TYR A 45 7.47 -32.44 21.29
CA TYR A 45 7.15 -31.16 21.92
C TYR A 45 6.10 -31.28 23.04
N LEU A 46 5.25 -32.32 22.98
CA LEU A 46 4.20 -32.59 23.97
C LEU A 46 4.57 -33.70 24.98
N THR A 47 5.60 -34.51 24.76
CA THR A 47 5.98 -35.59 25.69
C THR A 47 6.78 -35.12 26.91
N ASP A 48 7.25 -33.87 26.96
CA ASP A 48 7.89 -33.25 28.15
C ASP A 48 6.85 -32.82 29.23
N TYR A 49 5.65 -33.41 29.18
CA TYR A 49 4.42 -33.00 29.88
C TYR A 49 4.23 -33.66 31.26
N GLU A 50 5.16 -34.48 31.77
CA GLU A 50 4.96 -35.20 33.04
C GLU A 50 5.61 -34.60 34.31
N ALA A 51 6.25 -33.43 34.24
CA ALA A 51 6.71 -32.71 35.44
C ALA A 51 5.86 -31.46 35.67
N ARG A 52 5.52 -31.17 36.93
CA ARG A 52 4.42 -30.27 37.34
C ARG A 52 4.55 -28.80 36.90
N HIS A 53 5.54 -28.41 36.10
CA HIS A 53 5.71 -27.10 35.45
C HIS A 53 6.21 -27.30 33.99
N PRO A 54 5.43 -26.96 32.94
CA PRO A 54 5.75 -27.32 31.56
C PRO A 54 6.62 -26.26 30.88
N GLU A 55 7.91 -26.53 30.73
CA GLU A 55 8.73 -25.79 29.77
C GLU A 55 8.50 -26.42 28.38
N HIS A 56 7.71 -25.76 27.53
CA HIS A 56 7.51 -26.18 26.13
C HIS A 56 8.77 -25.94 25.29
N ARG A 57 9.82 -26.71 25.53
CA ARG A 57 11.05 -26.67 24.74
C ARG A 57 11.07 -27.86 23.80
N LEU A 58 11.43 -27.59 22.56
CA LEU A 58 11.81 -28.66 21.65
C LEU A 58 13.06 -29.31 22.24
N ALA A 59 13.03 -30.61 22.56
CA ALA A 59 14.20 -31.27 23.11
C ALA A 59 15.42 -31.02 22.21
N LYS A 60 16.58 -30.71 22.80
CA LYS A 60 17.82 -30.40 22.06
C LYS A 60 18.18 -31.49 21.04
N ALA A 61 17.86 -32.75 21.33
CA ALA A 61 18.01 -33.88 20.42
C ALA A 61 17.18 -33.72 19.14
N LEU A 62 15.96 -33.22 19.25
CA LEU A 62 15.02 -33.04 18.15
C LEU A 62 15.33 -31.82 17.28
N ALA A 63 15.89 -30.76 17.89
CA ALA A 63 16.49 -29.65 17.14
C ALA A 63 17.69 -30.13 16.29
N ALA A 64 18.49 -31.05 16.83
CA ALA A 64 19.59 -31.67 16.08
C ALA A 64 19.07 -32.57 14.93
N GLU A 65 17.96 -33.29 15.14
CA GLU A 65 17.31 -34.08 14.08
C GLU A 65 16.79 -33.20 12.92
N LEU A 66 16.20 -32.04 13.21
CA LEU A 66 15.80 -31.08 12.17
C LEU A 66 17.01 -30.63 11.31
N VAL A 67 18.17 -30.43 11.93
CA VAL A 67 19.42 -30.11 11.22
C VAL A 67 19.91 -31.31 10.40
N GLU A 68 19.81 -32.53 10.92
CA GLU A 68 20.17 -33.74 10.18
C GLU A 68 19.27 -33.94 8.96
N PHE A 69 17.96 -33.76 9.10
CA PHE A 69 17.02 -33.81 7.98
C PHE A 69 17.34 -32.74 6.94
N GLN A 70 17.66 -31.51 7.36
CA GLN A 70 18.08 -30.43 6.46
C GLN A 70 19.33 -30.81 5.66
N GLN A 71 20.34 -31.41 6.30
CA GLN A 71 21.58 -31.83 5.63
C GLN A 71 21.36 -32.92 4.57
N ARG A 72 20.25 -33.67 4.68
CA ARG A 72 19.87 -34.70 3.72
C ARG A 72 19.03 -34.17 2.55
N VAL A 73 18.49 -32.95 2.63
CA VAL A 73 17.67 -32.38 1.56
C VAL A 73 18.38 -32.38 0.19
N PRO A 74 19.68 -32.05 0.05
CA PRO A 74 20.35 -32.10 -1.25
C PRO A 74 20.36 -33.48 -1.92
N THR A 75 20.36 -34.55 -1.12
CA THR A 75 20.30 -35.95 -1.62
C THR A 75 18.90 -36.56 -1.53
N SER A 76 17.96 -35.87 -0.90
CA SER A 76 16.56 -36.29 -0.73
C SER A 76 15.61 -35.07 -0.73
N PRO A 77 15.35 -34.46 -1.89
CA PRO A 77 14.58 -33.21 -1.98
C PRO A 77 13.12 -33.33 -1.50
N SER A 78 12.58 -34.55 -1.45
CA SER A 78 11.26 -34.84 -0.88
C SER A 78 11.14 -34.53 0.63
N LEU A 79 12.25 -34.18 1.30
CA LEU A 79 12.25 -33.70 2.68
C LEU A 79 12.07 -32.19 2.80
N ALA A 80 12.20 -31.43 1.70
CA ALA A 80 12.25 -29.98 1.74
C ALA A 80 11.01 -29.37 2.41
N LEU A 81 9.80 -29.82 2.03
CA LEU A 81 8.56 -29.34 2.65
C LEU A 81 8.47 -29.68 4.13
N ALA A 82 8.88 -30.90 4.49
CA ALA A 82 8.83 -31.38 5.86
C ALA A 82 9.73 -30.55 6.76
N VAL A 83 10.97 -30.31 6.33
CA VAL A 83 11.95 -29.52 7.08
C VAL A 83 11.56 -28.05 7.12
N ALA A 84 11.05 -27.49 6.01
CA ALA A 84 10.57 -26.10 5.97
C ALA A 84 9.46 -25.86 6.99
N MET A 85 8.42 -26.71 6.97
CA MET A 85 7.30 -26.60 7.91
C MET A 85 7.73 -26.94 9.33
N GLY A 86 8.66 -27.89 9.52
CA GLY A 86 9.27 -28.19 10.81
C GLY A 86 9.97 -26.96 11.41
N LYS A 87 10.77 -26.25 10.62
CA LYS A 87 11.43 -25.00 11.05
C LYS A 87 10.41 -23.89 11.32
N TYR A 88 9.44 -23.68 10.44
CA TYR A 88 8.37 -22.71 10.65
C TYR A 88 7.56 -22.98 11.92
N HIS A 89 7.23 -24.25 12.22
CA HIS A 89 6.44 -24.61 13.38
C HIS A 89 7.23 -24.64 14.68
N PHE A 90 8.49 -25.09 14.67
CA PHE A 90 9.20 -25.45 15.90
C PHE A 90 10.52 -24.70 16.11
N ALA A 91 10.97 -23.91 15.14
CA ALA A 91 12.21 -23.15 15.21
C ALA A 91 12.04 -21.71 14.67
N TRP A 92 10.86 -21.12 14.88
CA TRP A 92 10.62 -19.71 14.55
C TRP A 92 11.32 -18.78 15.54
N TYR A 93 11.30 -19.14 16.82
CA TYR A 93 11.91 -18.37 17.91
C TYR A 93 13.12 -19.10 18.48
N LYS A 94 14.14 -18.32 18.86
CA LYS A 94 15.24 -18.78 19.73
C LYS A 94 14.76 -18.91 21.18
N GLU A 95 15.57 -19.56 22.01
CA GLU A 95 15.30 -19.67 23.46
C GLU A 95 15.13 -18.27 24.12
N ASP A 96 15.85 -17.25 23.62
CA ASP A 96 15.76 -15.88 24.10
C ASP A 96 14.54 -15.08 23.58
N GLY A 97 13.63 -15.74 22.86
CA GLY A 97 12.39 -15.17 22.34
C GLY A 97 12.51 -14.33 21.08
N LYS A 98 13.72 -14.15 20.54
CA LYS A 98 13.92 -13.46 19.25
C LYS A 98 13.63 -14.39 18.07
N VAL A 99 13.22 -13.79 16.95
CA VAL A 99 13.07 -14.53 15.68
C VAL A 99 14.42 -15.13 15.29
N ASP A 100 14.43 -16.42 15.00
CA ASP A 100 15.59 -17.11 14.44
C ASP A 100 15.67 -16.88 12.93
N VAL A 101 16.29 -15.76 12.57
CA VAL A 101 16.42 -15.30 11.18
C VAL A 101 17.02 -16.36 10.25
N GLN A 102 17.94 -17.18 10.75
CA GLN A 102 18.55 -18.25 9.94
C GLN A 102 17.53 -19.36 9.69
N SER A 103 16.84 -19.81 10.73
CA SER A 103 15.80 -20.85 10.61
C SER A 103 14.66 -20.41 9.69
N VAL A 104 14.22 -19.15 9.77
CA VAL A 104 13.16 -18.59 8.91
C VAL A 104 13.64 -18.48 7.46
N TRP A 105 14.86 -18.01 7.23
CA TRP A 105 15.46 -17.96 5.88
C TRP A 105 15.55 -19.36 5.26
N GLU A 106 16.08 -20.32 6.02
CA GLU A 106 16.20 -21.72 5.59
C GLU A 106 14.83 -22.33 5.29
N ALA A 107 13.81 -22.04 6.11
CA ALA A 107 12.45 -22.50 5.86
C ALA A 107 11.89 -21.93 4.54
N ALA A 108 12.15 -20.65 4.24
CA ALA A 108 11.71 -20.02 3.00
C ALA A 108 12.37 -20.64 1.77
N GLU A 109 13.69 -20.83 1.78
CA GLU A 109 14.41 -21.47 0.67
C GLU A 109 14.04 -22.96 0.50
N LEU A 110 13.81 -23.68 1.59
CA LEU A 110 13.32 -25.06 1.53
C LEU A 110 11.89 -25.15 0.99
N LEU A 111 11.04 -24.14 1.22
CA LEU A 111 9.73 -24.04 0.57
C LEU A 111 9.87 -23.78 -0.94
N MET A 112 10.81 -22.95 -1.37
CA MET A 112 11.12 -22.77 -2.79
C MET A 112 11.59 -24.07 -3.44
N LEU A 113 12.42 -24.85 -2.74
CA LEU A 113 12.85 -26.16 -3.21
C LEU A 113 11.68 -27.16 -3.27
N SER A 114 10.78 -27.16 -2.28
CA SER A 114 9.57 -27.99 -2.32
C SER A 114 8.67 -27.61 -3.50
N ILE A 115 8.50 -26.31 -3.79
CA ILE A 115 7.75 -25.81 -4.95
C ILE A 115 8.32 -26.40 -6.24
N GLN A 116 9.64 -26.36 -6.42
CA GLN A 116 10.31 -26.94 -7.60
C GLN A 116 10.20 -28.47 -7.65
N PHE A 117 10.47 -29.15 -6.52
CA PHE A 117 10.42 -30.62 -6.43
C PHE A 117 9.04 -31.16 -6.80
N SER A 118 8.00 -30.50 -6.30
CA SER A 118 6.62 -30.85 -6.56
C SER A 118 6.04 -30.27 -7.85
N GLN A 119 6.85 -29.51 -8.59
CA GLN A 119 6.48 -28.87 -9.86
C GLN A 119 5.32 -27.88 -9.70
N CYS A 120 5.16 -27.29 -8.52
CA CYS A 120 4.16 -26.26 -8.24
C CYS A 120 4.46 -24.93 -8.95
N ASP A 121 5.62 -24.81 -9.59
CA ASP A 121 6.06 -23.71 -10.45
C ASP A 121 5.70 -23.91 -11.94
N ARG A 122 5.09 -25.06 -12.31
CA ARG A 122 4.67 -25.33 -13.68
C ARG A 122 3.31 -24.70 -13.97
N SER A 123 3.27 -23.80 -14.94
CA SER A 123 2.04 -23.14 -15.37
C SER A 123 1.03 -24.13 -16.00
N GLU A 124 1.52 -25.26 -16.51
CA GLU A 124 0.73 -26.28 -17.21
C GLU A 124 0.15 -27.33 -16.25
N LEU A 125 0.40 -27.23 -14.94
CA LEU A 125 -0.05 -28.21 -13.97
C LEU A 125 -1.60 -28.19 -13.90
N PRO A 126 -2.29 -29.33 -14.13
CA PRO A 126 -3.74 -29.37 -14.02
C PRO A 126 -4.20 -28.91 -12.64
N MET A 127 -5.27 -28.13 -12.58
CA MET A 127 -5.71 -27.49 -11.32
C MET A 127 -5.99 -28.52 -10.21
N GLU A 128 -6.55 -29.68 -10.55
CA GLU A 128 -6.74 -30.79 -9.63
C GLU A 128 -5.42 -31.26 -9.02
N VAL A 129 -4.39 -31.44 -9.85
CA VAL A 129 -3.05 -31.85 -9.41
C VAL A 129 -2.37 -30.73 -8.60
N PHE A 130 -2.61 -29.47 -8.96
CA PHE A 130 -2.13 -28.29 -8.22
C PHE A 130 -2.68 -28.25 -6.78
N PHE A 131 -3.96 -28.57 -6.60
CA PHE A 131 -4.57 -28.69 -5.27
C PHE A 131 -4.11 -29.95 -4.53
N GLN A 132 -4.06 -31.12 -5.19
CA GLN A 132 -3.57 -32.37 -4.60
C GLN A 132 -2.13 -32.24 -4.08
N ARG A 133 -1.29 -31.48 -4.78
CA ARG A 133 0.08 -31.16 -4.37
C ARG A 133 0.17 -29.97 -3.41
N MET A 134 -0.95 -29.43 -2.92
CA MET A 134 -0.96 -28.29 -1.99
C MET A 134 -0.22 -27.05 -2.51
N CYS A 135 -0.11 -26.87 -3.83
CA CYS A 135 0.59 -25.73 -4.43
C CYS A 135 -0.07 -24.39 -4.07
N HIS A 136 -1.40 -24.41 -3.89
CA HIS A 136 -2.23 -23.30 -3.40
C HIS A 136 -1.85 -22.80 -2.00
N VAL A 137 -1.11 -23.59 -1.21
CA VAL A 137 -0.63 -23.22 0.14
C VAL A 137 0.87 -22.96 0.15
N ARG A 138 1.66 -23.75 -0.59
CA ARG A 138 3.13 -23.67 -0.59
C ARG A 138 3.64 -22.28 -0.98
N TRP A 139 3.08 -21.69 -2.03
CA TRP A 139 3.48 -20.37 -2.51
C TRP A 139 3.15 -19.24 -1.51
N PRO A 140 1.91 -19.10 -0.99
CA PRO A 140 1.58 -18.13 0.05
C PRO A 140 2.49 -18.21 1.27
N TYR A 141 2.86 -19.41 1.71
CA TYR A 141 3.79 -19.57 2.84
C TYR A 141 5.22 -19.13 2.49
N ALA A 142 5.73 -19.42 1.28
CA ALA A 142 7.02 -18.89 0.84
C ALA A 142 7.01 -17.35 0.81
N VAL A 143 5.95 -16.75 0.28
CA VAL A 143 5.72 -15.30 0.26
C VAL A 143 5.67 -14.73 1.68
N LEU A 144 4.95 -15.37 2.60
CA LEU A 144 4.86 -14.96 4.02
C LEU A 144 6.24 -14.95 4.66
N LEU A 145 7.02 -16.04 4.50
CA LEU A 145 8.32 -16.16 5.16
C LEU A 145 9.32 -15.10 4.68
N PHE A 146 9.46 -14.90 3.37
CA PHE A 146 10.36 -13.87 2.86
C PHE A 146 9.89 -12.46 3.25
N SER A 147 8.59 -12.19 3.19
CA SER A 147 8.04 -10.86 3.51
C SER A 147 8.26 -10.50 4.99
N GLU A 148 7.98 -11.44 5.89
CA GLU A 148 8.11 -11.23 7.33
C GLU A 148 9.57 -11.26 7.80
N LEU A 149 10.43 -12.04 7.14
CA LEU A 149 11.88 -11.98 7.39
C LEU A 149 12.48 -10.64 6.93
N GLY A 150 12.04 -10.13 5.78
CA GLY A 150 12.42 -8.80 5.30
C GLY A 150 11.99 -7.70 6.27
N ARG A 151 10.77 -7.78 6.82
CA ARG A 151 10.31 -6.88 7.91
C ARG A 151 11.13 -7.03 9.17
N GLU A 152 11.49 -8.24 9.56
CA GLU A 152 12.34 -8.50 10.73
C GLU A 152 13.72 -7.85 10.57
N PHE A 153 14.36 -8.00 9.40
CA PHE A 153 15.63 -7.31 9.10
C PHE A 153 15.48 -5.79 9.11
N ALA A 154 14.41 -5.25 8.51
CA ALA A 154 14.13 -3.81 8.54
C ALA A 154 13.94 -3.30 9.98
N SER A 155 13.25 -4.08 10.83
CA SER A 155 13.04 -3.73 12.25
C SER A 155 14.34 -3.71 13.07
N ARG A 156 15.36 -4.46 12.62
CA ARG A 156 16.71 -4.52 13.19
C ARG A 156 17.69 -3.51 12.56
N TYR A 157 17.21 -2.65 11.65
CA TYR A 157 18.02 -1.70 10.87
C TYR A 157 19.10 -2.35 9.99
N LEU A 158 18.86 -3.60 9.57
CA LEU A 158 19.72 -4.34 8.63
C LEU A 158 19.21 -4.07 7.21
N THR A 159 19.52 -2.88 6.70
CA THR A 159 18.88 -2.33 5.50
C THR A 159 19.20 -3.10 4.22
N GLU A 160 20.42 -3.63 4.10
CA GLU A 160 20.84 -4.40 2.92
C GLU A 160 20.18 -5.78 2.91
N GLU A 161 20.21 -6.48 4.04
CA GLU A 161 19.54 -7.78 4.20
C GLU A 161 18.03 -7.63 4.05
N ALA A 162 17.45 -6.55 4.56
CA ALA A 162 16.04 -6.23 4.37
C ALA A 162 15.70 -6.00 2.89
N ALA A 163 16.48 -5.19 2.17
CA ALA A 163 16.26 -4.93 0.76
C ALA A 163 16.34 -6.22 -0.08
N ASN A 164 17.41 -7.01 0.11
CA ASN A 164 17.61 -8.27 -0.60
C ASN A 164 16.49 -9.29 -0.32
N THR A 165 16.07 -9.40 0.94
CA THR A 165 15.02 -10.34 1.34
C THR A 165 13.64 -9.88 0.85
N LEU A 166 13.36 -8.58 0.85
CA LEU A 166 12.10 -8.03 0.32
C LEU A 166 12.04 -8.11 -1.21
N GLU A 167 13.16 -7.95 -1.91
CA GLU A 167 13.26 -8.21 -3.35
C GLU A 167 12.99 -9.68 -3.66
N ARG A 168 13.54 -10.60 -2.86
CA ARG A 168 13.25 -12.04 -2.95
C ARG A 168 11.78 -12.33 -2.69
N ALA A 169 11.16 -11.65 -1.72
CA ALA A 169 9.73 -11.76 -1.45
C ALA A 169 8.88 -11.31 -2.65
N LEU A 170 9.23 -10.16 -3.25
CA LEU A 170 8.56 -9.62 -4.43
C LEU A 170 8.70 -10.58 -5.62
N ALA A 171 9.90 -11.04 -5.93
CA ALA A 171 10.13 -12.00 -7.01
C ALA A 171 9.36 -13.32 -6.81
N THR A 172 9.26 -13.79 -5.56
CA THR A 172 8.47 -14.98 -5.20
C THR A 172 6.97 -14.73 -5.42
N PHE A 173 6.47 -13.56 -5.03
CA PHE A 173 5.09 -13.17 -5.25
C PHE A 173 4.75 -13.01 -6.74
N ASP A 174 5.64 -12.39 -7.52
CA ASP A 174 5.45 -12.21 -8.97
C ASP A 174 5.43 -13.56 -9.69
N ALA A 175 6.37 -14.46 -9.35
CA ALA A 175 6.39 -15.82 -9.87
C ALA A 175 5.12 -16.61 -9.51
N MET A 176 4.63 -16.47 -8.27
CA MET A 176 3.35 -17.03 -7.85
C MET A 176 2.21 -16.49 -8.72
N LYS A 177 2.14 -15.17 -8.94
CA LYS A 177 1.08 -14.49 -9.70
C LYS A 177 1.03 -14.85 -11.19
N LEU A 178 2.12 -15.36 -11.76
CA LEU A 178 2.15 -15.88 -13.14
C LEU A 178 1.42 -17.23 -13.29
N LEU A 179 1.17 -17.95 -12.20
CA LEU A 179 0.49 -19.25 -12.26
C LEU A 179 -1.01 -19.07 -12.48
N PRO A 180 -1.65 -19.92 -13.32
CA PRO A 180 -3.08 -19.78 -13.64
C PRO A 180 -4.01 -19.72 -12.44
N TYR A 181 -3.67 -20.42 -11.35
CA TYR A 181 -4.47 -20.41 -10.13
C TYR A 181 -4.47 -19.04 -9.44
N TYR A 182 -3.34 -18.34 -9.40
CA TYR A 182 -3.18 -17.08 -8.68
C TYR A 182 -3.38 -15.84 -9.56
N SER A 183 -3.23 -15.96 -10.88
CA SER A 183 -3.39 -14.83 -11.83
C SER A 183 -4.78 -14.21 -11.77
N GLN A 184 -5.80 -15.01 -11.46
CA GLN A 184 -7.18 -14.59 -11.25
C GLN A 184 -7.45 -13.86 -9.92
N MET A 185 -6.55 -13.94 -8.94
CA MET A 185 -6.70 -13.24 -7.65
C MET A 185 -6.40 -11.74 -7.80
N SER A 186 -7.06 -10.87 -7.04
CA SER A 186 -6.85 -9.41 -7.10
C SER A 186 -5.59 -8.93 -6.38
N TRP A 187 -4.85 -9.83 -5.72
CA TRP A 187 -3.64 -9.52 -4.95
C TRP A 187 -2.60 -8.77 -5.80
N GLN A 188 -2.16 -7.61 -5.32
CA GLN A 188 -1.15 -6.76 -5.97
C GLN A 188 0.23 -6.86 -5.29
N ASN A 189 0.26 -7.30 -4.03
CA ASN A 189 1.50 -7.54 -3.29
C ASN A 189 1.34 -8.66 -2.25
N ALA A 190 2.45 -9.04 -1.61
CA ALA A 190 2.50 -10.11 -0.61
C ALA A 190 1.51 -9.96 0.55
N TYR A 191 1.19 -8.74 0.97
CA TYR A 191 0.26 -8.47 2.08
C TYR A 191 -1.21 -8.41 1.66
N ASP A 192 -1.49 -8.54 0.36
CA ASP A 192 -2.85 -8.68 -0.16
C ASP A 192 -3.29 -10.16 -0.21
N VAL A 193 -2.35 -11.10 -0.07
CA VAL A 193 -2.63 -12.54 -0.09
C VAL A 193 -3.60 -12.88 1.04
N ASN A 194 -4.78 -13.37 0.66
CA ASN A 194 -5.85 -13.72 1.59
C ASN A 194 -6.68 -14.90 1.05
N PHE A 195 -6.95 -15.90 1.88
CA PHE A 195 -7.66 -17.09 1.43
C PHE A 195 -9.18 -16.91 1.32
N ASN A 196 -9.79 -15.88 1.93
CA ASN A 196 -11.23 -15.62 1.78
C ASN A 196 -11.62 -15.20 0.36
N GLU A 197 -10.73 -14.51 -0.36
CA GLU A 197 -10.99 -14.10 -1.74
C GLU A 197 -11.20 -15.28 -2.70
N GLU A 198 -10.62 -16.44 -2.39
CA GLU A 198 -10.85 -17.68 -3.16
C GLU A 198 -12.33 -18.10 -3.14
N TRP A 199 -13.04 -17.76 -2.06
CA TRP A 199 -14.43 -18.12 -1.82
C TRP A 199 -15.43 -17.00 -2.13
N SER A 200 -14.98 -15.73 -2.19
CA SER A 200 -15.85 -14.56 -2.39
C SER A 200 -15.17 -13.48 -3.25
N PRO A 201 -14.75 -13.78 -4.49
CA PRO A 201 -14.00 -12.87 -5.35
C PRO A 201 -14.84 -11.66 -5.79
N GLY A 202 -14.30 -10.44 -5.67
CA GLY A 202 -14.97 -9.21 -6.11
C GLY A 202 -16.07 -8.68 -5.20
N SER A 203 -16.11 -9.11 -3.92
CA SER A 203 -16.89 -8.43 -2.89
C SER A 203 -16.43 -6.98 -2.71
N ALA A 204 -17.36 -6.04 -2.56
CA ALA A 204 -17.05 -4.61 -2.35
C ALA A 204 -16.40 -4.32 -0.98
N ASN A 205 -16.38 -5.32 -0.07
CA ASN A 205 -15.86 -5.23 1.29
C ASN A 205 -14.59 -6.09 1.50
N ILE A 206 -13.74 -6.26 0.47
CA ILE A 206 -12.49 -7.02 0.59
C ILE A 206 -11.41 -6.12 1.20
N GLY A 207 -10.97 -6.49 2.40
CA GLY A 207 -9.86 -5.84 3.09
C GLY A 207 -9.56 -6.52 4.43
N PRO A 208 -8.36 -6.28 5.00
CA PRO A 208 -7.93 -6.93 6.24
C PRO A 208 -8.78 -6.56 7.47
N VAL A 209 -9.56 -5.48 7.40
CA VAL A 209 -10.45 -5.01 8.47
C VAL A 209 -11.82 -4.72 7.92
N TRP A 210 -12.84 -5.31 8.54
CA TRP A 210 -14.24 -5.17 8.16
C TRP A 210 -14.95 -4.12 9.01
N ASP A 211 -15.93 -3.44 8.41
CA ASP A 211 -16.81 -2.54 9.17
C ASP A 211 -17.65 -3.36 10.16
N LYS A 212 -17.40 -3.16 11.46
CA LYS A 212 -18.16 -3.83 12.52
C LYS A 212 -19.64 -3.43 12.55
N SER A 213 -20.02 -2.29 11.95
CA SER A 213 -21.39 -1.81 11.92
C SER A 213 -22.32 -2.73 11.13
N ILE A 214 -21.79 -3.47 10.16
CA ILE A 214 -22.54 -4.44 9.35
C ILE A 214 -22.50 -5.87 9.93
N VAL A 215 -21.87 -6.07 11.10
CA VAL A 215 -21.73 -7.37 11.76
C VAL A 215 -22.57 -7.43 13.04
N PRO A 216 -23.75 -8.07 13.03
CA PRO A 216 -24.63 -8.12 14.20
C PRO A 216 -23.97 -8.70 15.45
N LEU A 217 -23.12 -9.72 15.29
CA LEU A 217 -22.35 -10.31 16.38
C LEU A 217 -21.43 -9.29 17.07
N ALA A 218 -20.84 -8.35 16.31
CA ALA A 218 -19.98 -7.30 16.87
C ALA A 218 -20.77 -6.36 17.76
N GLN A 219 -21.90 -5.85 17.28
CA GLN A 219 -22.78 -4.98 18.05
C GLN A 219 -23.27 -5.67 19.34
N LEU A 220 -23.62 -6.96 19.24
CA LEU A 220 -24.05 -7.75 20.38
C LEU A 220 -22.95 -7.88 21.43
N LEU A 221 -21.72 -8.22 21.05
CA LEU A 221 -20.61 -8.37 21.99
C LEU A 221 -20.23 -7.05 22.65
N GLU A 222 -20.24 -5.92 21.93
CA GLU A 222 -20.05 -4.58 22.53
C GLU A 222 -21.15 -4.28 23.56
N SER A 223 -22.41 -4.58 23.25
CA SER A 223 -23.53 -4.37 24.19
C SER A 223 -23.44 -5.25 25.45
N LYS A 224 -22.79 -6.41 25.35
CA LYS A 224 -22.60 -7.37 26.45
C LYS A 224 -21.26 -7.23 27.15
N PHE A 225 -20.43 -6.28 26.76
CA PHE A 225 -19.08 -6.07 27.30
C PHE A 225 -18.99 -6.08 28.83
N PRO A 226 -19.88 -5.41 29.61
CA PRO A 226 -19.82 -5.46 31.06
C PRO A 226 -19.93 -6.88 31.63
N SER A 227 -20.78 -7.72 31.02
CA SER A 227 -20.94 -9.12 31.43
C SER A 227 -19.68 -9.93 31.11
N LEU A 228 -19.13 -9.77 29.92
CA LEU A 228 -17.91 -10.46 29.48
C LEU A 228 -16.71 -10.07 30.36
N ARG A 229 -16.59 -8.78 30.70
CA ARG A 229 -15.52 -8.25 31.57
C ARG A 229 -15.63 -8.77 33.00
N ASN A 230 -16.84 -8.94 33.53
CA ASN A 230 -17.04 -9.48 34.87
C ASN A 230 -16.56 -10.93 34.97
N GLU A 231 -16.82 -11.78 33.97
CA GLU A 231 -16.33 -13.16 33.96
C GLU A 231 -14.79 -13.23 33.87
N LEU A 232 -14.16 -12.31 33.14
CA LEU A 232 -12.70 -12.18 33.15
C LEU A 232 -12.17 -11.86 34.56
N GLN A 233 -12.82 -10.99 35.32
CA GLN A 233 -12.38 -10.65 36.68
C GLN A 233 -12.44 -11.87 37.61
N MET A 234 -13.46 -12.73 37.46
CA MET A 234 -13.55 -13.98 38.21
C MET A 234 -12.39 -14.92 37.85
N LEU A 235 -12.10 -15.09 36.55
CA LEU A 235 -10.97 -15.88 36.07
C LEU A 235 -9.61 -15.33 36.57
N GLN A 236 -9.50 -14.01 36.76
CA GLN A 236 -8.30 -13.36 37.29
C GLN A 236 -8.16 -13.45 38.82
N SER A 237 -9.24 -13.78 39.53
CA SER A 237 -9.22 -13.91 40.99
C SER A 237 -8.53 -15.19 41.48
N ASP A 238 -8.34 -16.16 40.59
CA ASP A 238 -7.58 -17.39 40.83
C ASP A 238 -6.26 -17.39 40.02
N PRO A 239 -5.12 -17.06 40.66
CA PRO A 239 -3.82 -17.03 40.00
C PRO A 239 -3.36 -18.42 39.57
N GLY A 240 -3.61 -18.77 38.31
CA GLY A 240 -3.17 -20.04 37.71
C GLY A 240 -4.27 -20.72 36.90
N LEU A 241 -5.54 -20.41 37.17
CA LEU A 241 -6.69 -21.00 36.50
C LEU A 241 -6.69 -20.75 34.98
N PHE A 242 -6.30 -19.55 34.54
CA PHE A 242 -6.17 -19.27 33.11
C PHE A 242 -5.15 -20.20 32.43
N ASP A 243 -4.00 -20.41 33.08
CA ASP A 243 -2.94 -21.25 32.56
C ASP A 243 -3.37 -22.72 32.55
N GLU A 244 -3.98 -23.22 33.63
CA GLU A 244 -4.57 -24.57 33.72
C GLU A 244 -5.57 -24.83 32.58
N LEU A 245 -6.56 -23.95 32.41
CA LEU A 245 -7.57 -24.07 31.35
C LEU A 245 -6.98 -23.97 29.94
N SER A 246 -5.88 -23.22 29.77
CA SER A 246 -5.18 -23.15 28.50
C SER A 246 -4.52 -24.50 28.17
N PHE A 247 -3.88 -25.13 29.15
CA PHE A 247 -3.10 -26.36 28.95
C PHE A 247 -3.93 -27.64 28.83
N GLU A 248 -5.16 -27.68 29.33
CA GLU A 248 -5.99 -28.88 29.31
C GLU A 248 -6.31 -29.40 27.91
N HIS A 249 -6.39 -28.51 26.93
CA HIS A 249 -6.85 -28.86 25.59
C HIS A 249 -6.09 -28.17 24.45
N SER A 250 -5.04 -27.40 24.75
CA SER A 250 -4.23 -26.78 23.71
C SER A 250 -3.26 -27.77 23.06
N LYS A 251 -3.68 -28.40 21.96
CA LYS A 251 -2.74 -28.82 20.92
C LYS A 251 -2.41 -27.60 20.07
N VAL A 252 -1.70 -26.61 20.63
CA VAL A 252 -1.20 -25.50 19.81
C VAL A 252 -0.22 -26.08 18.80
N GLU A 253 -0.31 -25.65 17.54
CA GLU A 253 0.60 -26.09 16.49
C GLU A 253 2.04 -25.61 16.76
N GLY A 254 2.85 -26.44 17.43
CA GLY A 254 4.24 -26.13 17.73
C GLY A 254 4.44 -24.80 18.49
N GLN A 255 5.56 -24.13 18.23
CA GLN A 255 5.86 -22.77 18.71
C GLN A 255 5.03 -21.71 17.95
N ALA A 256 3.70 -21.80 17.95
CA ALA A 256 2.87 -20.71 17.42
C ALA A 256 3.15 -19.38 18.16
N SER A 257 3.54 -19.48 19.43
CA SER A 257 3.97 -18.39 20.29
C SER A 257 5.29 -18.71 20.99
N TRP A 258 6.05 -17.70 21.39
CA TRP A 258 7.22 -17.91 22.26
C TRP A 258 6.77 -18.56 23.58
N PRO A 259 7.25 -19.78 23.93
CA PRO A 259 6.78 -20.59 25.06
C PRO A 259 6.71 -19.87 26.42
N GLU A 260 7.66 -18.98 26.68
CA GLU A 260 7.76 -18.19 27.92
C GLU A 260 7.20 -16.76 27.75
N GLY A 261 6.81 -16.39 26.52
CA GLY A 261 6.35 -15.04 26.15
C GLY A 261 4.92 -14.71 26.54
N GLY A 262 4.11 -15.72 26.83
CA GLY A 262 2.81 -15.48 27.45
C GLY A 262 1.70 -14.99 26.51
N TRP A 263 1.76 -15.30 25.21
CA TRP A 263 0.55 -15.47 24.39
C TRP A 263 -0.06 -16.84 24.72
N ARG A 264 -1.30 -16.88 25.20
CA ARG A 264 -2.01 -18.09 25.63
C ARG A 264 -3.49 -17.97 25.29
N ALA A 265 -4.12 -19.08 24.97
CA ALA A 265 -5.54 -19.13 24.65
C ALA A 265 -6.25 -20.18 25.50
N VAL A 266 -7.37 -19.79 26.11
CA VAL A 266 -8.35 -20.72 26.69
C VAL A 266 -9.43 -20.92 25.63
N GLN A 267 -9.46 -22.12 25.03
CA GLN A 267 -10.46 -22.43 24.01
C GLN A 267 -11.84 -22.60 24.67
N LEU A 268 -12.85 -21.91 24.17
CA LEU A 268 -14.25 -22.05 24.61
C LEU A 268 -15.02 -22.98 23.69
N ARG A 269 -14.83 -22.80 22.37
CA ARG A 269 -15.40 -23.66 21.33
C ARG A 269 -14.36 -23.99 20.28
N GLN A 270 -14.16 -25.26 20.01
CA GLN A 270 -13.25 -25.76 18.98
C GLN A 270 -13.87 -25.65 17.58
N GLY A 271 -13.02 -25.65 16.54
CA GLY A 271 -13.46 -25.59 15.14
C GLY A 271 -14.30 -26.77 14.66
N ASN A 272 -14.33 -27.88 15.41
CA ASN A 272 -15.24 -29.02 15.18
C ASN A 272 -16.64 -28.79 15.81
N GLY A 273 -16.88 -27.63 16.41
CA GLY A 273 -18.13 -27.26 17.06
C GLY A 273 -18.24 -27.61 18.55
N ALA A 274 -17.27 -28.35 19.11
CA ALA A 274 -17.32 -28.80 20.51
C ALA A 274 -17.01 -27.67 21.51
N TRP A 275 -17.87 -27.53 22.52
CA TRP A 275 -17.67 -26.61 23.65
C TRP A 275 -16.80 -27.25 24.73
N GLN A 276 -15.91 -26.47 25.32
CA GLN A 276 -15.06 -26.90 26.43
C GLN A 276 -15.81 -26.72 27.75
N SER A 277 -16.28 -27.82 28.35
CA SER A 277 -17.10 -27.79 29.56
C SER A 277 -16.42 -27.03 30.69
N ARG A 278 -15.15 -27.34 31.01
CA ARG A 278 -14.43 -26.69 32.12
C ARG A 278 -14.23 -25.18 31.89
N ALA A 279 -13.93 -24.76 30.67
CA ALA A 279 -13.82 -23.34 30.34
C ALA A 279 -15.19 -22.63 30.39
N CYS A 280 -16.26 -23.31 29.96
CA CYS A 280 -17.62 -22.77 30.03
C CYS A 280 -18.23 -22.80 31.43
N ASP A 281 -17.73 -23.63 32.35
CA ASP A 281 -18.10 -23.55 33.77
C ASP A 281 -17.56 -22.25 34.40
N VAL A 282 -16.43 -21.74 33.91
CA VAL A 282 -15.80 -20.50 34.38
C VAL A 282 -16.30 -19.26 33.62
N LEU A 283 -16.69 -19.41 32.35
CA LEU A 283 -17.22 -18.34 31.50
C LEU A 283 -18.65 -18.67 31.00
N PRO A 284 -19.60 -18.98 31.90
CA PRO A 284 -20.90 -19.56 31.52
C PRO A 284 -21.78 -18.61 30.71
N SER A 285 -21.74 -17.31 31.01
CA SER A 285 -22.52 -16.29 30.31
C SER A 285 -21.97 -16.08 28.90
N THR A 286 -20.64 -16.06 28.76
CA THR A 286 -19.98 -15.96 27.46
C THR A 286 -20.30 -17.16 26.57
N CYS A 287 -20.16 -18.40 27.10
CA CYS A 287 -20.50 -19.61 26.34
C CYS A 287 -21.99 -19.68 26.00
N ALA A 288 -22.88 -19.38 26.95
CA ALA A 288 -24.32 -19.35 26.69
C ALA A 288 -24.67 -18.33 25.60
N LEU A 289 -24.11 -17.11 25.67
CA LEU A 289 -24.32 -16.08 24.66
C LEU A 289 -23.93 -16.57 23.27
N LEU A 290 -22.70 -17.06 23.11
CA LEU A 290 -22.14 -17.50 21.84
C LEU A 290 -22.81 -18.78 21.30
N SER A 291 -23.25 -19.70 22.16
CA SER A 291 -23.93 -20.95 21.75
C SER A 291 -25.24 -20.74 21.01
N THR A 292 -25.87 -19.59 21.20
CA THR A 292 -27.14 -19.25 20.54
C THR A 292 -26.94 -18.55 19.20
N ARG A 293 -25.69 -18.32 18.76
CA ARG A 293 -25.38 -17.42 17.64
C ARG A 293 -25.36 -18.17 16.30
N PRO A 294 -26.25 -17.80 15.36
CA PRO A 294 -26.25 -18.41 14.03
C PRO A 294 -25.00 -18.06 13.21
N GLU A 295 -24.24 -17.04 13.59
CA GLU A 295 -22.94 -16.69 12.99
C GLU A 295 -21.87 -17.78 13.19
N LEU A 296 -22.07 -18.74 14.11
CA LEU A 296 -21.13 -19.82 14.42
C LEU A 296 -21.57 -21.19 13.83
N SER A 297 -22.41 -21.20 12.80
CA SER A 297 -23.01 -22.43 12.24
C SER A 297 -22.14 -23.18 11.23
N CYS A 298 -21.04 -22.60 10.76
CA CYS A 298 -20.14 -23.17 9.75
C CYS A 298 -18.99 -23.96 10.38
N ALA A 299 -18.35 -24.81 9.55
CA ALA A 299 -17.15 -25.53 9.93
C ALA A 299 -16.02 -24.56 10.33
N ASN A 300 -15.19 -24.98 11.29
CA ASN A 300 -14.03 -24.22 11.81
C ASN A 300 -14.34 -22.91 12.57
N SER A 301 -15.60 -22.50 12.67
CA SER A 301 -15.99 -21.43 13.60
C SER A 301 -15.66 -21.80 15.05
N GLY A 302 -15.26 -20.83 15.86
CA GLY A 302 -14.67 -21.10 17.18
C GLY A 302 -14.66 -19.87 18.07
N ALA A 303 -14.33 -20.07 19.33
CA ALA A 303 -14.18 -18.98 20.29
C ALA A 303 -13.08 -19.32 21.29
N ALA A 304 -12.23 -18.34 21.61
CA ALA A 304 -11.16 -18.46 22.57
C ALA A 304 -10.96 -17.16 23.34
N LEU A 305 -10.64 -17.27 24.63
CA LEU A 305 -10.16 -16.14 25.42
C LEU A 305 -8.63 -16.14 25.39
N VAL A 306 -8.06 -15.14 24.76
CA VAL A 306 -6.62 -14.97 24.59
C VAL A 306 -6.07 -14.02 25.64
N ARG A 307 -4.93 -14.39 26.24
CA ARG A 307 -4.11 -13.56 27.10
C ARG A 307 -2.75 -13.37 26.43
N LEU A 308 -2.32 -12.14 26.32
CA LEU A 308 -1.04 -11.76 25.75
C LEU A 308 -0.28 -10.90 26.76
N ARG A 309 0.81 -11.46 27.32
CA ARG A 309 1.68 -10.81 28.30
C ARG A 309 2.77 -9.95 27.65
N PRO A 310 3.37 -9.00 28.39
CA PRO A 310 4.64 -8.34 28.02
C PRO A 310 5.69 -9.30 27.48
N GLY A 311 6.23 -9.01 26.29
CA GLY A 311 7.19 -9.87 25.58
C GLY A 311 6.56 -10.98 24.76
N GLY A 312 5.26 -11.20 24.89
CA GLY A 312 4.53 -12.23 24.16
C GLY A 312 4.38 -11.92 22.68
N ARG A 313 4.42 -12.99 21.87
CA ARG A 313 4.27 -12.93 20.42
C ARG A 313 3.53 -14.17 19.93
N LEU A 314 2.66 -13.95 18.95
CA LEU A 314 2.09 -14.94 18.05
C LEU A 314 2.73 -14.71 16.68
N LYS A 315 3.34 -15.74 16.10
CA LYS A 315 4.06 -15.60 14.82
C LYS A 315 3.11 -15.28 13.65
N PRO A 316 3.63 -14.71 12.55
CA PRO A 316 2.87 -14.52 11.31
C PRO A 316 2.30 -15.84 10.78
N HIS A 317 1.01 -15.86 10.49
CA HIS A 317 0.31 -17.00 9.91
C HIS A 317 -0.93 -16.56 9.12
N PHE A 318 -1.55 -17.51 8.41
CA PHE A 318 -2.86 -17.34 7.80
C PHE A 318 -3.91 -18.06 8.63
N GLY A 319 -5.08 -17.44 8.78
CA GLY A 319 -6.26 -18.06 9.38
C GLY A 319 -7.01 -18.93 8.38
N PRO A 320 -7.89 -19.83 8.85
CA PRO A 320 -8.75 -20.61 7.97
C PRO A 320 -9.69 -19.71 7.17
N ALA A 321 -10.13 -20.18 6.00
CA ALA A 321 -11.17 -19.58 5.16
C ALA A 321 -12.21 -20.65 4.75
N PRO A 322 -13.48 -20.28 4.43
CA PRO A 322 -14.03 -18.93 4.42
C PRO A 322 -14.60 -18.51 5.79
N GLN A 323 -13.99 -17.54 6.46
CA GLN A 323 -14.45 -17.05 7.77
C GLN A 323 -13.81 -15.71 8.14
N LEU A 324 -14.45 -14.98 9.06
CA LEU A 324 -13.89 -13.78 9.66
C LEU A 324 -13.59 -14.01 11.14
N GLN A 325 -12.77 -13.13 11.72
CA GLN A 325 -12.44 -13.17 13.14
C GLN A 325 -12.84 -11.86 13.80
N LEU A 326 -13.38 -11.96 15.00
CA LEU A 326 -13.84 -10.85 15.83
C LEU A 326 -13.04 -10.83 17.12
N HIS A 327 -12.44 -9.69 17.45
CA HIS A 327 -11.66 -9.51 18.67
C HIS A 327 -12.36 -8.46 19.55
N ILE A 328 -12.84 -8.85 20.73
CA ILE A 328 -13.25 -7.89 21.76
C ILE A 328 -12.25 -7.89 22.90
N ALA A 329 -11.59 -6.77 23.13
CA ALA A 329 -10.61 -6.65 24.21
C ALA A 329 -11.33 -6.46 25.55
N LEU A 330 -11.33 -7.49 26.38
CA LEU A 330 -11.85 -7.45 27.75
C LEU A 330 -10.97 -6.59 28.66
N ARG A 331 -9.67 -6.55 28.34
CA ARG A 331 -8.68 -5.61 28.89
C ARG A 331 -7.59 -5.38 27.85
N ALA A 332 -7.53 -4.18 27.29
CA ALA A 332 -6.46 -3.79 26.37
C ALA A 332 -5.25 -3.24 27.13
N ASP A 333 -4.05 -3.68 26.77
CA ASP A 333 -2.80 -3.05 27.22
C ASP A 333 -2.17 -2.22 26.10
N VAL A 334 -1.57 -1.08 26.45
CA VAL A 334 -0.98 -0.15 25.48
C VAL A 334 0.20 -0.75 24.71
N GLY A 335 0.86 -1.75 25.27
CA GLY A 335 1.96 -2.48 24.63
C GLY A 335 1.51 -3.55 23.64
N ALA A 336 0.23 -3.94 23.63
CA ALA A 336 -0.29 -5.00 22.78
C ALA A 336 -0.76 -4.47 21.41
N ARG A 337 -0.34 -5.15 20.35
CA ARG A 337 -0.68 -4.84 18.96
C ARG A 337 -0.87 -6.12 18.15
N MET A 338 -1.52 -5.99 17.00
CA MET A 338 -1.55 -7.02 15.96
C MET A 338 -1.26 -6.40 14.60
N SER A 339 -0.89 -7.19 13.60
CA SER A 339 -0.97 -6.78 12.20
C SER A 339 -1.81 -7.76 11.42
N VAL A 340 -2.58 -7.27 10.44
CA VAL A 340 -3.41 -8.05 9.51
C VAL A 340 -3.21 -7.47 8.12
N GLY A 341 -2.64 -8.24 7.20
CA GLY A 341 -2.15 -7.74 5.92
C GLY A 341 -1.16 -6.60 6.13
N ASN A 342 -1.38 -5.47 5.46
CA ASN A 342 -0.55 -4.27 5.58
C ASN A 342 -0.97 -3.32 6.72
N ARG A 343 -1.95 -3.70 7.56
CA ARG A 343 -2.49 -2.86 8.64
C ARG A 343 -1.90 -3.29 9.98
N THR A 344 -1.54 -2.33 10.82
CA THR A 344 -1.25 -2.55 12.25
C THR A 344 -2.43 -2.05 13.07
N LEU A 345 -2.95 -2.90 13.96
CA LEU A 345 -4.15 -2.61 14.77
C LEU A 345 -3.78 -2.62 16.26
N SER A 346 -4.53 -1.84 17.03
CA SER A 346 -4.42 -1.77 18.49
C SER A 346 -5.76 -2.12 19.11
N TRP A 347 -5.75 -2.92 20.17
CA TRP A 347 -6.96 -3.18 20.93
C TRP A 347 -7.33 -1.97 21.79
N GLN A 348 -8.63 -1.69 21.91
CA GLN A 348 -9.18 -0.80 22.93
C GLN A 348 -10.14 -1.58 23.81
N THR A 349 -10.09 -1.33 25.11
CA THR A 349 -10.92 -2.05 26.08
C THR A 349 -12.40 -1.80 25.79
N GLY A 350 -13.13 -2.88 25.50
CA GLY A 350 -14.56 -2.86 25.16
C GLY A 350 -14.89 -2.59 23.71
N GLU A 351 -13.89 -2.35 22.86
CA GLU A 351 -14.09 -2.22 21.43
C GLU A 351 -13.98 -3.57 20.73
N VAL A 352 -14.86 -3.80 19.74
CA VAL A 352 -14.75 -4.92 18.80
C VAL A 352 -13.97 -4.50 17.56
N LEU A 353 -13.03 -5.36 17.16
CA LEU A 353 -12.42 -5.36 15.83
C LEU A 353 -12.96 -6.56 15.05
N VAL A 354 -13.38 -6.35 13.80
CA VAL A 354 -13.67 -7.44 12.86
C VAL A 354 -12.56 -7.45 11.82
N ILE A 355 -11.84 -8.55 11.75
CA ILE A 355 -10.68 -8.73 10.87
C ILE A 355 -10.90 -9.91 9.95
N ASP A 356 -10.31 -9.80 8.76
CA ASP A 356 -10.13 -10.95 7.89
C ASP A 356 -8.83 -11.66 8.28
N GLY A 357 -8.95 -12.68 9.14
CA GLY A 357 -7.81 -13.48 9.60
C GLY A 357 -7.19 -14.32 8.49
N SER A 358 -7.78 -14.41 7.30
CA SER A 358 -7.19 -15.14 6.17
C SER A 358 -6.04 -14.38 5.50
N PHE A 359 -5.82 -13.11 5.86
CA PHE A 359 -4.59 -12.37 5.56
C PHE A 359 -3.44 -12.82 6.47
N ILE A 360 -2.19 -12.51 6.06
CA ILE A 360 -1.02 -12.65 6.93
C ILE A 360 -1.27 -11.83 8.21
N HIS A 361 -1.26 -12.48 9.37
CA HIS A 361 -1.45 -11.79 10.64
C HIS A 361 -0.60 -12.35 11.78
N GLN A 362 -0.31 -11.47 12.75
CA GLN A 362 0.48 -11.76 13.95
C GLN A 362 0.05 -10.85 15.11
N GLU A 363 0.40 -11.24 16.33
CA GLU A 363 0.12 -10.48 17.55
C GLU A 363 1.38 -10.34 18.40
N TRP A 364 1.58 -9.22 19.07
CA TRP A 364 2.73 -9.03 19.95
C TRP A 364 2.47 -8.02 21.07
N HIS A 365 3.29 -8.10 22.13
CA HIS A 365 3.26 -7.17 23.25
C HIS A 365 4.64 -6.57 23.53
N ASN A 366 4.84 -5.32 23.13
CA ASN A 366 6.09 -4.59 23.35
C ASN A 366 6.11 -3.81 24.69
N GLY A 367 5.02 -3.86 25.47
CA GLY A 367 4.97 -3.27 26.82
C GLY A 367 5.76 -4.08 27.85
N VAL A 368 5.89 -3.53 29.05
CA VAL A 368 6.69 -4.11 30.17
C VAL A 368 5.85 -4.58 31.36
N ARG A 369 4.56 -4.23 31.41
CA ARG A 369 3.58 -4.63 32.44
C ARG A 369 2.18 -4.64 31.83
N GLY A 370 1.26 -5.38 32.46
CA GLY A 370 -0.14 -5.46 32.07
C GLY A 370 -0.37 -6.50 30.98
N ASP A 371 -1.28 -7.45 31.22
CA ASP A 371 -1.66 -8.43 30.19
C ASP A 371 -2.83 -7.90 29.37
N ASN A 372 -2.79 -8.16 28.07
CA ASN A 372 -3.89 -7.93 27.15
C ASN A 372 -4.81 -9.16 27.12
N PHE A 373 -6.09 -8.99 27.42
CA PHE A 373 -7.10 -10.06 27.37
C PHE A 373 -8.11 -9.76 26.27
N VAL A 374 -8.27 -10.70 25.34
CA VAL A 374 -9.10 -10.55 24.14
C VAL A 374 -9.95 -11.81 23.98
N LEU A 375 -11.27 -11.65 23.93
CA LEU A 375 -12.14 -12.71 23.45
C LEU A 375 -12.12 -12.68 21.93
N GLN A 376 -11.59 -13.73 21.32
CA GLN A 376 -11.54 -13.96 19.89
C GLN A 376 -12.68 -14.89 19.49
N VAL A 377 -13.46 -14.51 18.49
CA VAL A 377 -14.56 -15.31 17.94
C VAL A 377 -14.38 -15.42 16.43
N THR A 378 -14.16 -16.63 15.96
CA THR A 378 -14.12 -16.97 14.54
C THR A 378 -15.51 -17.37 14.10
N PHE A 379 -16.05 -16.70 13.08
CA PHE A 379 -17.44 -16.84 12.66
C PHE A 379 -17.55 -16.92 11.13
N CYS A 380 -18.70 -17.38 10.66
CA CYS A 380 -18.92 -17.63 9.23
C CYS A 380 -18.79 -16.36 8.43
N HIS A 381 -18.16 -16.47 7.27
CA HIS A 381 -18.03 -15.33 6.39
C HIS A 381 -19.42 -14.79 6.03
N PRO A 382 -19.69 -13.47 6.12
CA PRO A 382 -21.03 -12.90 5.84
C PRO A 382 -21.57 -13.19 4.44
N CYS A 383 -20.69 -13.54 3.50
CA CYS A 383 -21.04 -13.96 2.14
C CYS A 383 -21.40 -15.45 2.00
N ASP A 384 -21.28 -16.24 3.06
CA ASP A 384 -21.74 -17.62 3.06
C ASP A 384 -23.27 -17.66 2.94
N GLU A 385 -23.77 -18.57 2.10
CA GLU A 385 -25.20 -18.64 1.77
C GLU A 385 -26.07 -18.92 3.02
N SER A 386 -25.54 -19.65 4.00
CA SER A 386 -26.20 -19.90 5.29
C SER A 386 -26.41 -18.64 6.13
N GLN A 387 -25.62 -17.59 5.88
CA GLN A 387 -25.62 -16.34 6.64
C GLN A 387 -26.56 -15.29 6.04
N ARG A 388 -27.07 -15.51 4.82
CA ARG A 388 -27.98 -14.59 4.11
C ARG A 388 -29.18 -14.09 4.92
N PRO A 389 -29.83 -14.90 5.79
CA PRO A 389 -30.92 -14.40 6.64
C PRO A 389 -30.50 -13.35 7.67
N LEU A 390 -29.22 -13.33 8.07
CA LEU A 390 -28.67 -12.40 9.07
C LEU A 390 -28.19 -11.09 8.44
N TYR A 391 -27.56 -11.18 7.27
CA TYR A 391 -26.90 -10.04 6.63
C TYR A 391 -27.67 -9.44 5.45
N GLY A 392 -28.72 -10.11 4.97
CA GLY A 392 -29.50 -9.66 3.81
C GLY A 392 -28.72 -9.76 2.49
N PRO A 393 -29.09 -8.97 1.46
CA PRO A 393 -28.40 -8.98 0.17
C PRO A 393 -27.11 -8.14 0.25
N LEU A 394 -26.07 -8.67 0.91
CA LEU A 394 -24.72 -8.12 0.78
C LEU A 394 -24.23 -8.29 -0.66
N GLN A 395 -23.47 -7.31 -1.18
CA GLN A 395 -22.78 -7.41 -2.47
C GLN A 395 -21.56 -8.34 -2.34
N CYS A 396 -21.85 -9.63 -2.24
CA CYS A 396 -20.88 -10.70 -2.18
C CYS A 396 -20.68 -11.30 -3.57
N GLY A 397 -19.45 -11.32 -4.07
CA GLY A 397 -19.12 -12.04 -5.29
C GLY A 397 -19.28 -13.55 -5.12
N ARG A 398 -19.62 -14.28 -6.20
CA ARG A 398 -19.84 -15.74 -6.13
C ARG A 398 -18.51 -16.51 -6.09
N PRO A 399 -18.43 -17.65 -5.37
CA PRO A 399 -17.24 -18.50 -5.34
C PRO A 399 -16.80 -18.95 -6.74
N ILE A 400 -15.50 -19.19 -6.91
CA ILE A 400 -14.93 -19.67 -8.17
C ILE A 400 -15.30 -21.16 -8.38
N ALA A 401 -16.17 -21.44 -9.35
CA ALA A 401 -16.14 -22.66 -10.16
C ALA A 401 -16.90 -22.46 -11.51
N SER A 402 -16.13 -22.34 -12.61
CA SER A 402 -16.50 -22.46 -14.03
C SER A 402 -17.58 -21.52 -14.63
N PRO A 403 -17.54 -21.30 -15.96
CA PRO A 403 -17.66 -19.96 -16.56
C PRO A 403 -19.08 -19.56 -16.97
N GLY A 404 -19.40 -18.27 -16.87
CA GLY A 404 -20.61 -17.72 -17.50
C GLY A 404 -20.97 -16.28 -17.15
N ALA A 405 -20.83 -15.41 -18.16
CA ALA A 405 -21.56 -14.15 -18.40
C ALA A 405 -21.12 -12.84 -17.71
N ALA A 406 -20.47 -12.01 -18.55
CA ALA A 406 -20.68 -10.58 -18.81
C ALA A 406 -20.70 -9.57 -17.65
N ARG A 407 -19.68 -8.70 -17.63
CA ARG A 407 -19.69 -7.38 -16.97
C ARG A 407 -20.54 -6.40 -17.77
N SER A 408 -21.45 -5.68 -17.10
CA SER A 408 -22.08 -4.47 -17.62
C SER A 408 -21.25 -3.24 -17.26
N ALA A 409 -21.04 -2.36 -18.24
CA ALA A 409 -20.39 -1.07 -18.09
C ALA A 409 -21.10 -0.17 -17.06
N VAL A 410 -20.32 0.55 -16.26
CA VAL A 410 -20.82 1.71 -15.50
C VAL A 410 -20.69 2.92 -16.43
N GLU A 411 -21.83 3.54 -16.77
CA GLU A 411 -21.86 4.79 -17.52
C GLU A 411 -21.30 5.93 -16.68
N TYR A 412 -20.20 6.54 -17.14
CA TYR A 412 -19.74 7.83 -16.63
C TYR A 412 -20.69 8.93 -17.13
N GLN A 413 -21.30 9.65 -16.20
CA GLN A 413 -22.01 10.89 -16.53
C GLN A 413 -20.98 11.97 -16.88
N ASP A 414 -21.09 12.51 -18.10
CA ASP A 414 -20.45 13.71 -18.66
C ASP A 414 -18.94 13.91 -18.39
N ALA A 415 -18.09 13.18 -19.12
CA ALA A 415 -16.65 13.45 -19.17
C ALA A 415 -16.36 14.78 -19.89
N ALA A 416 -15.82 15.77 -19.17
CA ALA A 416 -15.45 17.06 -19.75
C ALA A 416 -14.12 16.95 -20.51
N THR A 417 -14.03 17.62 -21.67
CA THR A 417 -12.82 17.64 -22.49
C THR A 417 -12.02 18.91 -22.22
N LEU A 418 -10.73 18.78 -21.91
CA LEU A 418 -9.82 19.91 -21.70
C LEU A 418 -8.65 19.87 -22.69
N PRO A 419 -8.14 21.02 -23.15
CA PRO A 419 -6.87 21.07 -23.85
C PRO A 419 -5.73 20.77 -22.85
N VAL A 420 -4.68 20.09 -23.28
CA VAL A 420 -3.52 19.72 -22.45
C VAL A 420 -2.23 20.00 -23.24
N PRO A 421 -1.37 20.95 -22.80
CA PRO A 421 -0.33 21.52 -23.65
C PRO A 421 1.02 20.77 -23.53
N PHE A 422 1.03 19.45 -23.70
CA PHE A 422 2.21 18.60 -23.50
C PHE A 422 3.46 19.09 -24.26
N ALA A 423 3.32 19.42 -25.55
CA ALA A 423 4.45 19.87 -26.37
C ALA A 423 5.02 21.22 -25.90
N ALA A 424 4.15 22.16 -25.52
CA ALA A 424 4.57 23.45 -24.97
C ALA A 424 5.24 23.27 -23.60
N ALA A 425 4.77 22.32 -22.78
CA ALA A 425 5.37 21.99 -21.49
C ALA A 425 6.77 21.38 -21.63
N ALA A 426 6.99 20.48 -22.58
CA ALA A 426 8.32 19.95 -22.89
C ALA A 426 9.29 21.06 -23.35
N LEU A 427 8.85 21.93 -24.26
CA LEU A 427 9.65 23.06 -24.76
C LEU A 427 9.95 24.10 -23.68
N TRP A 428 8.98 24.37 -22.80
CA TRP A 428 9.17 25.26 -21.67
C TRP A 428 10.21 24.70 -20.69
N ALA A 429 10.06 23.44 -20.29
CA ALA A 429 10.92 22.82 -19.29
C ALA A 429 12.39 22.74 -19.74
N VAL A 430 12.67 22.48 -21.03
CA VAL A 430 14.05 22.51 -21.53
C VAL A 430 14.66 23.92 -21.58
N SER A 431 13.81 24.94 -21.77
CA SER A 431 14.28 26.33 -21.84
C SER A 431 14.65 26.93 -20.48
N LEU A 432 14.47 26.17 -19.39
CA LEU A 432 14.77 26.62 -18.04
C LEU A 432 16.28 26.92 -17.90
N PRO A 433 16.67 28.16 -17.53
CA PRO A 433 18.08 28.52 -17.40
C PRO A 433 18.87 27.64 -16.44
N ASP A 434 18.21 27.14 -15.38
CA ASP A 434 18.86 26.26 -14.41
C ASP A 434 19.08 24.85 -14.95
N LEU A 435 18.25 24.36 -15.87
CA LEU A 435 18.50 23.07 -16.53
C LEU A 435 19.71 23.15 -17.46
N ALA A 436 19.89 24.28 -18.15
CA ALA A 436 21.03 24.53 -19.02
C ALA A 436 22.38 24.54 -18.27
N LYS A 437 22.39 24.89 -16.98
CA LYS A 437 23.61 24.76 -16.13
C LYS A 437 23.99 23.30 -15.91
N CYS A 438 23.05 22.38 -16.05
CA CYS A 438 23.24 20.95 -15.79
C CYS A 438 23.28 20.12 -17.09
N SER A 439 23.44 20.76 -18.26
CA SER A 439 23.46 20.08 -19.56
C SER A 439 24.84 19.69 -20.08
N SER A 440 25.94 20.00 -19.37
CA SER A 440 27.31 19.63 -19.75
C SER A 440 27.97 18.68 -18.73
N ILE A 441 28.90 17.84 -19.21
CA ILE A 441 29.61 16.81 -18.43
C ILE A 441 30.63 17.43 -17.45
N ASN A 442 30.99 18.70 -17.64
CA ASN A 442 32.12 19.33 -16.97
C ASN A 442 31.65 20.28 -15.85
N GLU A 443 31.57 19.76 -14.62
CA GLU A 443 31.66 20.46 -13.32
C GLU A 443 30.67 21.61 -12.99
N GLU A 444 29.80 22.03 -13.91
CA GLU A 444 28.95 23.23 -13.78
C GLU A 444 27.51 22.99 -13.29
N CYS A 445 27.19 21.79 -12.79
CA CYS A 445 25.94 21.56 -12.07
C CYS A 445 26.21 21.67 -10.55
N PRO A 446 26.50 22.88 -10.01
CA PRO A 446 26.99 23.04 -8.65
C PRO A 446 25.91 22.62 -7.67
N PRO A 447 26.25 21.92 -6.58
CA PRO A 447 25.29 21.63 -5.53
C PRO A 447 24.89 22.92 -4.82
N ASP A 448 23.86 23.61 -5.28
CA ASP A 448 23.22 24.64 -4.48
C ASP A 448 22.41 23.95 -3.37
N SER A 449 23.06 23.87 -2.21
CA SER A 449 22.68 23.01 -1.08
C SER A 449 21.50 23.54 -0.27
N GLN A 450 20.90 24.68 -0.62
CA GLN A 450 19.75 25.22 0.10
C GLN A 450 18.53 25.37 -0.80
N HIS A 451 17.70 24.31 -0.81
CA HIS A 451 16.31 24.31 -1.30
C HIS A 451 16.07 24.07 -2.80
N GLY A 452 16.99 23.42 -3.49
CA GLY A 452 16.68 22.84 -4.80
C GLY A 452 17.03 23.65 -6.02
N GLY A 453 18.17 24.33 -5.97
CA GLY A 453 18.80 24.85 -7.17
C GLY A 453 19.27 23.72 -8.12
N PRO A 454 19.93 24.09 -9.22
CA PRO A 454 20.47 23.14 -10.20
C PRO A 454 21.35 22.10 -9.52
N ASN A 455 21.03 20.83 -9.66
CA ASN A 455 21.84 19.69 -9.22
C ASN A 455 21.43 18.46 -10.03
N PRO A 456 22.23 17.38 -10.07
CA PRO A 456 21.92 16.20 -10.89
C PRO A 456 20.53 15.60 -10.64
N LEU A 457 20.10 15.48 -9.39
CA LEU A 457 18.78 14.96 -9.04
C LEU A 457 17.65 15.86 -9.58
N SER A 458 17.75 17.17 -9.37
CA SER A 458 16.75 18.14 -9.85
C SER A 458 16.72 18.25 -11.37
N ALA A 459 17.86 18.11 -12.03
CA ALA A 459 17.96 18.04 -13.49
C ALA A 459 17.32 16.76 -14.05
N LEU A 460 17.64 15.58 -13.50
CA LEU A 460 17.05 14.32 -13.97
C LEU A 460 15.54 14.25 -13.72
N ASN A 461 15.06 14.73 -12.58
CA ASN A 461 13.61 14.81 -12.36
C ASN A 461 12.92 15.76 -13.36
N THR A 462 13.61 16.83 -13.80
CA THR A 462 13.12 17.75 -14.83
C THR A 462 13.15 17.09 -16.21
N TRP A 463 14.20 16.32 -16.53
CA TRP A 463 14.28 15.52 -17.76
C TRP A 463 13.21 14.44 -17.82
N ASN A 464 12.88 13.78 -16.72
CA ASN A 464 11.79 12.81 -16.68
C ASN A 464 10.44 13.46 -17.04
N TYR A 465 10.17 14.65 -16.50
CA TYR A 465 9.00 15.44 -16.86
C TYR A 465 8.97 15.79 -18.36
N ILE A 466 10.10 16.22 -18.92
CA ILE A 466 10.22 16.51 -20.36
C ILE A 466 9.92 15.25 -21.18
N MET A 467 10.52 14.11 -20.82
CA MET A 467 10.33 12.84 -21.52
C MET A 467 8.87 12.36 -21.48
N ASN A 468 8.20 12.43 -20.33
CA ASN A 468 6.79 12.05 -20.23
C ASN A 468 5.86 13.00 -20.99
N ASN A 469 6.14 14.30 -21.00
CA ASN A 469 5.41 15.25 -21.84
C ASN A 469 5.62 14.99 -23.32
N LEU A 470 6.84 14.64 -23.73
CA LEU A 470 7.13 14.24 -25.09
C LEU A 470 6.36 12.97 -25.46
N ARG A 471 6.37 11.93 -24.62
CA ARG A 471 5.59 10.69 -24.82
C ARG A 471 4.10 10.97 -24.97
N ALA A 472 3.55 11.80 -24.09
CA ALA A 472 2.14 12.19 -24.14
C ALA A 472 1.81 13.02 -25.40
N ALA A 473 2.68 13.96 -25.80
CA ALA A 473 2.53 14.71 -27.03
C ALA A 473 2.53 13.81 -28.26
N ILE A 474 3.44 12.83 -28.34
CA ILE A 474 3.52 11.85 -29.43
C ILE A 474 2.23 11.01 -29.46
N ARG A 475 1.80 10.50 -28.30
CA ARG A 475 0.60 9.64 -28.18
C ARG A 475 -0.68 10.35 -28.62
N HIS A 476 -0.83 11.62 -28.26
CA HIS A 476 -2.07 12.38 -28.46
C HIS A 476 -2.02 13.34 -29.65
N THR A 477 -0.97 13.27 -30.48
CA THR A 477 -0.87 14.07 -31.70
C THR A 477 -1.87 13.58 -32.75
N THR A 478 -2.58 14.53 -33.36
CA THR A 478 -3.53 14.27 -34.45
C THR A 478 -2.89 14.40 -35.86
N SER A 479 -1.61 14.79 -35.94
CA SER A 479 -0.88 14.96 -37.21
C SER A 479 -0.48 13.61 -37.81
N GLN A 480 -0.58 13.46 -39.14
CA GLN A 480 -0.16 12.25 -39.88
C GLN A 480 1.36 12.03 -39.92
N THR A 481 2.15 12.90 -39.26
CA THR A 481 3.61 12.80 -39.26
C THR A 481 4.04 11.62 -38.40
N GLN A 482 4.48 10.55 -39.05
CA GLN A 482 4.97 9.34 -38.42
C GLN A 482 6.32 9.64 -37.75
N ILE A 483 6.36 9.62 -36.41
CA ILE A 483 7.61 9.72 -35.65
C ILE A 483 8.29 8.35 -35.68
N ASP A 484 9.60 8.35 -35.88
CA ASP A 484 10.41 7.13 -35.87
C ASP A 484 10.16 6.34 -34.57
N PRO A 485 9.73 5.07 -34.63
CA PRO A 485 9.53 4.22 -33.45
C PRO A 485 10.76 4.14 -32.54
N GLN A 486 11.98 4.32 -33.07
CA GLN A 486 13.21 4.34 -32.28
C GLN A 486 13.23 5.48 -31.25
N VAL A 487 12.49 6.56 -31.48
CA VAL A 487 12.36 7.67 -30.51
C VAL A 487 11.75 7.18 -29.20
N MET A 488 10.72 6.34 -29.24
CA MET A 488 10.07 5.83 -28.02
C MET A 488 11.01 4.91 -27.25
N THR A 489 11.80 4.10 -27.95
CA THR A 489 12.87 3.28 -27.36
C THR A 489 13.94 4.17 -26.70
N ALA A 490 14.38 5.23 -27.38
CA ALA A 490 15.38 6.15 -26.85
C ALA A 490 14.87 6.90 -25.60
N ILE A 491 13.60 7.30 -25.59
CA ILE A 491 12.97 7.87 -24.39
C ILE A 491 12.97 6.85 -23.24
N GLY A 492 12.64 5.58 -23.53
CA GLY A 492 12.71 4.49 -22.55
C GLY A 492 14.10 4.36 -21.92
N GLN A 493 15.16 4.40 -22.74
CA GLN A 493 16.55 4.35 -22.29
C GLN A 493 16.92 5.53 -21.38
N VAL A 494 16.46 6.76 -21.70
CA VAL A 494 16.64 7.91 -20.81
C VAL A 494 15.98 7.66 -19.45
N GLN A 495 14.74 7.18 -19.44
CA GLN A 495 14.00 6.94 -18.20
C GLN A 495 14.57 5.78 -17.37
N GLU A 496 15.07 4.73 -18.01
CA GLU A 496 15.83 3.65 -17.37
C GLU A 496 17.12 4.18 -16.74
N GLY A 497 17.87 5.02 -17.46
CA GLY A 497 19.06 5.66 -16.91
C GLY A 497 18.78 6.57 -15.72
N ILE A 498 17.64 7.28 -15.72
CA ILE A 498 17.17 8.07 -14.56
C ILE A 498 16.91 7.14 -13.36
N GLN A 499 16.23 6.01 -13.56
CA GLN A 499 15.99 5.04 -12.48
C GLN A 499 17.30 4.51 -11.90
N ASN A 500 18.24 4.15 -12.77
CA ASN A 500 19.56 3.66 -12.36
C ASN A 500 20.31 4.70 -11.53
N PHE A 501 20.27 5.98 -11.94
CA PHE A 501 20.86 7.07 -11.15
C PHE A 501 20.20 7.23 -9.79
N LEU A 502 18.86 7.13 -9.70
CA LEU A 502 18.15 7.24 -8.42
C LEU A 502 18.49 6.09 -7.48
N ALA A 503 18.75 4.89 -8.01
CA ALA A 503 19.19 3.73 -7.24
C ALA A 503 20.65 3.86 -6.77
N MET A 504 21.54 4.36 -7.63
CA MET A 504 22.96 4.51 -7.32
C MET A 504 23.53 5.81 -7.91
N PRO A 505 23.37 6.96 -7.24
CA PRO A 505 23.76 8.25 -7.80
C PRO A 505 25.26 8.33 -8.13
N SER A 506 25.59 8.47 -9.41
CA SER A 506 26.97 8.70 -9.85
C SER A 506 27.02 9.65 -11.05
N LEU A 507 28.11 10.44 -11.15
CA LEU A 507 28.31 11.34 -12.28
C LEU A 507 28.53 10.58 -13.59
N GLU A 508 29.08 9.36 -13.53
CA GLU A 508 29.25 8.48 -14.70
C GLU A 508 27.91 8.05 -15.30
N GLN A 509 26.89 7.84 -14.47
CA GLN A 509 25.53 7.52 -14.92
C GLN A 509 24.76 8.74 -15.39
N TYR A 510 25.05 9.93 -14.84
CA TYR A 510 24.35 11.17 -15.16
C TYR A 510 24.56 11.65 -16.60
N ALA A 511 25.82 11.70 -17.05
CA ALA A 511 26.20 12.31 -18.32
C ALA A 511 25.57 11.63 -19.57
N PRO A 512 25.57 10.28 -19.70
CA PRO A 512 24.95 9.61 -20.84
C PRO A 512 23.44 9.88 -20.94
N VAL A 513 22.75 9.92 -19.80
CA VAL A 513 21.30 10.14 -19.72
C VAL A 513 20.93 11.52 -20.24
N VAL A 514 21.62 12.56 -19.76
CA VAL A 514 21.36 13.94 -20.18
C VAL A 514 21.76 14.17 -21.64
N THR A 515 22.83 13.53 -22.10
CA THR A 515 23.27 13.61 -23.51
C THR A 515 22.19 13.05 -24.43
N LEU A 516 21.70 11.83 -24.14
CA LEU A 516 20.65 11.19 -24.94
C LEU A 516 19.34 11.99 -24.90
N ALA A 517 18.93 12.44 -23.71
CA ALA A 517 17.72 13.25 -23.55
C ALA A 517 17.77 14.55 -24.36
N SER A 518 18.94 15.22 -24.38
CA SER A 518 19.17 16.44 -25.15
C SER A 518 19.11 16.18 -26.65
N GLN A 519 19.73 15.10 -27.13
CA GLN A 519 19.70 14.71 -28.55
C GLN A 519 18.29 14.41 -29.05
N ILE A 520 17.50 13.64 -28.27
CA ILE A 520 16.09 13.35 -28.59
C ILE A 520 15.31 14.66 -28.74
N LEU A 521 15.50 15.58 -27.79
CA LEU A 521 14.72 16.81 -27.76
C LEU A 521 15.16 17.81 -28.84
N GLU A 522 16.45 17.92 -29.13
CA GLU A 522 16.96 18.75 -30.23
C GLU A 522 16.37 18.28 -31.57
N ALA A 523 16.36 16.96 -31.81
CA ALA A 523 15.79 16.36 -33.01
C ALA A 523 14.28 16.63 -33.15
N LEU A 524 13.53 16.62 -32.04
CA LEU A 524 12.06 16.75 -32.05
C LEU A 524 11.56 18.18 -31.82
N THR A 525 12.44 19.14 -31.49
CA THR A 525 12.05 20.54 -31.24
C THR A 525 11.27 21.17 -32.41
N PRO A 526 11.66 21.01 -33.68
CA PRO A 526 10.88 21.55 -34.80
C PRO A 526 9.47 20.96 -34.90
N TRP A 527 9.30 19.68 -34.54
CA TRP A 527 8.01 19.01 -34.52
C TRP A 527 7.16 19.46 -33.34
N LEU A 528 7.73 19.57 -32.14
CA LEU A 528 7.05 20.04 -30.92
C LEU A 528 6.47 21.45 -31.10
N ARG A 529 7.20 22.34 -31.80
CA ARG A 529 6.74 23.72 -32.07
C ARG A 529 5.49 23.80 -32.95
N GLN A 530 5.16 22.72 -33.66
CA GLN A 530 3.99 22.65 -34.54
C GLN A 530 2.77 22.02 -33.86
N GLN A 531 2.92 21.44 -32.66
CA GLN A 531 1.83 20.73 -31.99
C GLN A 531 0.92 21.68 -31.20
N ALA A 532 -0.39 21.53 -31.42
CA ALA A 532 -1.42 22.16 -30.60
C ALA A 532 -1.64 21.37 -29.29
N PRO A 533 -2.28 21.98 -28.26
CA PRO A 533 -2.70 21.25 -27.07
C PRO A 533 -3.59 20.05 -27.41
N ALA A 534 -3.33 18.90 -26.77
CA ALA A 534 -4.12 17.68 -26.94
C ALA A 534 -5.48 17.82 -26.25
N MET A 535 -6.56 17.38 -26.88
CA MET A 535 -7.90 17.41 -26.29
C MET A 535 -8.18 16.10 -25.55
N LEU A 536 -8.11 16.10 -24.22
CA LEU A 536 -8.32 14.91 -23.40
C LEU A 536 -9.64 14.97 -22.64
N LYS A 537 -10.33 13.82 -22.55
CA LYS A 537 -11.51 13.63 -21.70
C LYS A 537 -11.06 13.19 -20.33
N PHE A 538 -11.54 13.87 -19.30
CA PHE A 538 -11.28 13.52 -17.91
C PHE A 538 -12.56 12.97 -17.26
N PRO A 539 -12.48 11.87 -16.50
CA PRO A 539 -13.61 11.37 -15.74
C PRO A 539 -13.98 12.37 -14.62
N SER A 540 -15.26 12.46 -14.27
CA SER A 540 -15.70 13.11 -13.03
C SER A 540 -15.62 12.08 -11.91
N PRO A 541 -14.68 12.20 -10.95
CA PRO A 541 -14.66 11.32 -9.79
C PRO A 541 -15.85 11.61 -8.87
N ALA A 542 -16.18 10.66 -7.99
CA ALA A 542 -17.21 10.85 -6.98
C ALA A 542 -16.84 11.98 -5.99
N ALA A 543 -17.89 12.68 -5.50
CA ALA A 543 -17.94 13.80 -4.55
C ALA A 543 -16.61 14.25 -3.89
N ARG A 544 -16.17 15.47 -4.20
CA ARG A 544 -15.08 16.19 -3.50
C ARG A 544 -15.59 17.03 -2.33
N LEU A 545 -14.69 17.42 -1.43
CA LEU A 545 -15.01 18.35 -0.34
C LEU A 545 -15.49 19.71 -0.90
N PRO A 546 -16.67 20.20 -0.47
CA PRO A 546 -17.19 21.47 -0.95
C PRO A 546 -16.37 22.63 -0.35
N VAL A 547 -15.56 23.28 -1.18
CA VAL A 547 -14.85 24.52 -0.81
C VAL A 547 -15.65 25.72 -1.34
N PRO A 548 -16.01 26.71 -0.51
CA PRO A 548 -16.78 27.87 -0.94
C PRO A 548 -16.15 28.60 -2.14
N ALA A 549 -16.99 29.09 -3.05
CA ALA A 549 -16.62 29.87 -4.23
C ALA A 549 -17.41 31.20 -4.31
N ASP A 550 -17.88 31.71 -3.18
CA ASP A 550 -18.76 32.88 -3.05
C ASP A 550 -18.04 34.21 -2.72
N GLY A 551 -16.71 34.19 -2.67
CA GLY A 551 -15.86 35.35 -2.42
C GLY A 551 -15.80 35.80 -0.96
N ARG A 552 -16.21 34.95 -0.02
CA ARG A 552 -16.10 35.25 1.42
C ARG A 552 -14.64 35.45 1.87
N SER A 553 -14.46 36.14 3.00
CA SER A 553 -13.13 36.44 3.57
C SER A 553 -12.38 35.14 3.91
N PRO A 554 -11.05 35.08 3.69
CA PRO A 554 -10.25 33.86 3.89
C PRO A 554 -10.29 33.32 5.32
N GLY A 555 -10.47 34.18 6.32
CA GLY A 555 -10.58 33.77 7.73
C GLY A 555 -11.92 33.13 8.13
N THR A 556 -12.89 33.00 7.21
CA THR A 556 -14.24 32.50 7.51
C THR A 556 -14.47 31.06 7.06
N PHE A 557 -13.58 30.51 6.24
CA PHE A 557 -13.61 29.10 5.87
C PHE A 557 -12.57 28.36 6.71
N ALA A 558 -13.03 27.41 7.52
CA ALA A 558 -12.22 26.67 8.46
C ALA A 558 -12.44 25.18 8.31
N PHE A 559 -11.38 24.41 8.56
CA PHE A 559 -11.46 22.99 8.81
C PHE A 559 -11.52 22.73 10.31
N ARG A 560 -12.42 21.85 10.72
CA ARG A 560 -12.51 21.41 12.11
C ARG A 560 -11.51 20.29 12.36
N LEU A 561 -10.54 20.54 13.23
CA LEU A 561 -9.60 19.52 13.70
C LEU A 561 -10.35 18.46 14.52
N SER A 562 -9.83 17.23 14.61
CA SER A 562 -10.50 16.13 15.32
C SER A 562 -10.68 16.36 16.83
N ASN A 563 -9.89 17.26 17.43
CA ASN A 563 -10.10 17.72 18.81
C ASN A 563 -11.07 18.91 18.94
N GLY A 564 -11.75 19.29 17.85
CA GLY A 564 -12.77 20.33 17.80
C GLY A 564 -12.26 21.76 17.62
N VAL A 565 -10.94 21.99 17.52
CA VAL A 565 -10.39 23.31 17.20
C VAL A 565 -10.71 23.67 15.76
N GLU A 566 -11.21 24.89 15.52
CA GLU A 566 -11.46 25.42 14.18
C GLU A 566 -10.19 26.05 13.62
N MET A 567 -9.68 25.51 12.52
CA MET A 567 -8.48 25.98 11.83
C MET A 567 -8.86 26.69 10.52
N PRO A 568 -8.61 27.99 10.35
CA PRO A 568 -8.77 28.65 9.06
C PRO A 568 -7.98 27.92 7.97
N ALA A 569 -8.67 27.55 6.88
CA ALA A 569 -8.11 26.73 5.81
C ALA A 569 -7.02 27.46 5.01
N ILE A 570 -7.04 28.80 5.05
CA ILE A 570 -6.07 29.67 4.39
C ILE A 570 -5.30 30.43 5.49
N GLY A 571 -4.01 30.16 5.58
CA GLY A 571 -3.08 30.83 6.48
C GLY A 571 -1.97 31.58 5.78
N PHE A 572 -1.02 32.07 6.57
CA PHE A 572 0.13 32.83 6.13
C PHE A 572 1.41 32.26 6.74
N GLY A 573 2.28 31.72 5.90
CA GLY A 573 3.57 31.15 6.33
C GLY A 573 4.67 32.22 6.39
N THR A 574 5.45 32.24 7.48
CA THR A 574 6.42 33.31 7.75
C THR A 574 7.89 32.91 7.55
N TRP A 575 8.17 31.73 7.00
CA TRP A 575 9.53 31.26 6.78
C TRP A 575 10.36 32.25 5.92
N LYS A 576 11.57 32.58 6.37
CA LYS A 576 12.49 33.57 5.78
C LYS A 576 11.92 35.00 5.67
N LEU A 577 10.97 35.36 6.53
CA LEU A 577 10.60 36.75 6.75
C LEU A 577 11.30 37.25 8.01
N GLU A 578 12.07 38.32 7.88
CA GLU A 578 12.92 38.84 8.96
C GLU A 578 12.63 40.32 9.21
N GLY A 579 12.84 40.76 10.46
CA GLY A 579 12.74 42.15 10.88
C GLY A 579 11.46 42.85 10.43
N GLU A 580 11.61 44.08 9.92
CA GLU A 580 10.47 44.92 9.53
C GLU A 580 9.61 44.30 8.43
N ALA A 581 10.21 43.53 7.51
CA ALA A 581 9.47 42.85 6.45
C ALA A 581 8.50 41.81 7.03
N CYS A 582 8.93 41.05 8.04
CA CYS A 582 8.05 40.12 8.76
C CYS A 582 6.87 40.86 9.40
N TYR A 583 7.14 41.90 10.17
CA TYR A 583 6.10 42.68 10.82
C TYR A 583 5.07 43.27 9.83
N GLN A 584 5.54 43.94 8.77
CA GLN A 584 4.66 44.61 7.81
C GLN A 584 3.78 43.61 7.05
N THR A 585 4.36 42.48 6.63
CA THR A 585 3.63 41.46 5.87
C THR A 585 2.60 40.73 6.73
N VAL A 586 2.93 40.40 7.98
CA VAL A 586 1.98 39.79 8.93
C VAL A 586 0.85 40.76 9.26
N LEU A 587 1.16 42.04 9.52
CA LEU A 587 0.14 43.06 9.76
C LEU A 587 -0.81 43.20 8.57
N ALA A 588 -0.26 43.27 7.35
CA ALA A 588 -1.05 43.33 6.12
C ALA A 588 -1.91 42.07 5.92
N ALA A 589 -1.38 40.88 6.19
CA ALA A 589 -2.13 39.63 6.12
C ALA A 589 -3.36 39.65 7.05
N LEU A 590 -3.19 40.10 8.29
CA LEU A 590 -4.27 40.21 9.27
C LEU A 590 -5.33 41.25 8.83
N GLN A 591 -4.90 42.39 8.28
CA GLN A 591 -5.78 43.43 7.72
C GLN A 591 -6.57 42.92 6.49
N LEU A 592 -6.00 42.01 5.71
CA LEU A 592 -6.65 41.36 4.56
C LEU A 592 -7.61 40.22 4.95
N GLY A 593 -7.77 39.95 6.25
CA GLY A 593 -8.74 38.97 6.75
C GLY A 593 -8.17 37.56 7.00
N LEU A 594 -6.86 37.36 6.82
CA LEU A 594 -6.22 36.09 7.23
C LEU A 594 -6.22 35.97 8.75
N ARG A 595 -6.46 34.75 9.25
CA ARG A 595 -6.55 34.46 10.68
C ARG A 595 -5.63 33.35 11.13
N HIS A 596 -5.04 32.59 10.21
CA HIS A 596 -4.08 31.53 10.50
C HIS A 596 -2.66 32.02 10.20
N ILE A 597 -1.81 32.10 11.23
CA ILE A 597 -0.39 32.47 11.09
C ILE A 597 0.47 31.25 11.44
N ASP A 598 1.33 30.85 10.51
CA ASP A 598 2.28 29.76 10.68
C ASP A 598 3.71 30.30 10.83
N THR A 599 4.37 29.94 11.93
CA THR A 599 5.76 30.30 12.22
C THR A 599 6.52 29.11 12.85
N ALA A 600 7.75 29.30 13.31
CA ALA A 600 8.53 28.32 14.04
C ALA A 600 9.63 28.99 14.88
N GLU A 601 10.08 28.29 15.94
CA GLU A 601 11.25 28.68 16.75
C GLU A 601 12.46 29.02 15.86
N ALA A 602 12.77 28.15 14.88
CA ALA A 602 13.92 28.30 14.01
C ALA A 602 13.84 29.47 13.02
N TYR A 603 12.68 30.12 12.87
CA TYR A 603 12.54 31.27 11.97
C TYR A 603 13.00 32.57 12.65
N GLN A 604 13.15 32.57 13.98
CA GLN A 604 13.63 33.70 14.78
C GLN A 604 12.88 35.02 14.50
N ASN A 605 11.58 34.93 14.19
CA ASN A 605 10.75 36.09 13.80
C ASN A 605 9.44 36.21 14.60
N GLU A 606 9.31 35.43 15.67
CA GLU A 606 8.10 35.39 16.50
C GLU A 606 7.83 36.72 17.23
N ALA A 607 8.88 37.50 17.54
CA ALA A 607 8.75 38.81 18.18
C ALA A 607 8.12 39.86 17.23
N GLU A 608 8.51 39.85 15.96
CA GLU A 608 7.95 40.69 14.90
C GLU A 608 6.48 40.33 14.65
N ILE A 609 6.16 39.03 14.64
CA ILE A 609 4.79 38.52 14.52
C ILE A 609 3.95 38.98 15.73
N GLY A 610 4.44 38.84 16.96
CA GLY A 610 3.72 39.28 18.16
C GLY A 610 3.47 40.79 18.18
N ARG A 611 4.41 41.59 17.65
CA ARG A 611 4.21 43.03 17.43
C ARG A 611 3.09 43.29 16.43
N ALA A 612 3.08 42.59 15.29
CA ALA A 612 2.04 42.72 14.27
C ALA A 612 0.65 42.28 14.78
N ILE A 613 0.57 41.21 15.57
CA ILE A 613 -0.67 40.76 16.20
C ILE A 613 -1.25 41.85 17.09
N ARG A 614 -0.44 42.42 18.00
CA ARG A 614 -0.86 43.53 18.87
C ARG A 614 -1.36 44.72 18.05
N ASP A 615 -0.59 45.14 17.04
CA ASP A 615 -0.88 46.35 16.28
C ASP A 615 -2.02 46.16 15.27
N SER A 616 -2.35 44.91 14.90
CA SER A 616 -3.50 44.58 14.07
C SER A 616 -4.85 44.79 14.75
N GLN A 617 -4.87 44.83 16.09
CA GLN A 617 -6.07 44.90 16.92
C GLN A 617 -7.08 43.77 16.67
N VAL A 618 -6.67 42.66 16.04
CA VAL A 618 -7.51 41.47 15.90
C VAL A 618 -7.56 40.74 17.25
N PRO A 619 -8.75 40.44 17.81
CA PRO A 619 -8.86 39.69 19.05
C PRO A 619 -8.15 38.34 18.97
N ARG A 620 -7.43 37.97 20.02
CA ARG A 620 -6.58 36.77 20.05
C ARG A 620 -7.37 35.49 19.74
N GLU A 621 -8.58 35.39 20.24
CA GLU A 621 -9.49 34.24 20.04
C GLU A 621 -9.98 34.08 18.60
N LYS A 622 -9.82 35.12 17.77
CA LYS A 622 -10.08 35.05 16.32
C LYS A 622 -8.85 34.64 15.51
N LEU A 623 -7.69 34.54 16.14
CA LEU A 623 -6.44 34.11 15.50
C LEU A 623 -6.20 32.64 15.77
N PHE A 624 -5.62 31.97 14.78
CA PHE A 624 -5.08 30.64 14.86
C PHE A 624 -3.57 30.73 14.68
N ILE A 625 -2.82 30.54 15.77
CA ILE A 625 -1.36 30.63 15.75
C ILE A 625 -0.77 29.22 15.81
N ALA A 626 -0.05 28.85 14.75
CA ALA A 626 0.72 27.62 14.65
C ALA A 626 2.21 27.92 14.77
N THR A 627 2.90 27.29 15.71
CA THR A 627 4.37 27.36 15.82
C THR A 627 4.97 25.99 16.10
N LYS A 628 6.29 25.87 15.93
CA LYS A 628 7.01 24.60 15.90
C LYS A 628 8.21 24.63 16.82
N ALA A 629 8.44 23.50 17.48
CA ALA A 629 9.68 23.22 18.19
C ALA A 629 10.70 22.61 17.23
N THR A 630 11.87 23.23 17.09
CA THR A 630 12.92 22.79 16.16
C THR A 630 14.12 22.19 16.88
N SER A 631 14.36 22.59 18.13
CA SER A 631 15.51 22.19 18.94
C SER A 631 15.41 20.77 19.56
N VAL A 632 14.72 19.83 18.89
CA VAL A 632 14.40 18.49 19.42
C VAL A 632 15.65 17.68 19.77
N ALA A 633 16.71 17.79 18.96
CA ALA A 633 17.98 17.12 19.21
C ALA A 633 18.74 17.67 20.44
N LEU A 634 18.49 18.94 20.83
CA LEU A 634 19.28 19.72 21.79
C LEU A 634 18.85 19.60 23.26
N GLY A 635 17.81 18.81 23.56
CA GLY A 635 17.43 18.54 24.97
C GLY A 635 15.95 18.55 25.29
N MET A 636 15.04 18.65 24.31
CA MET A 636 13.58 18.70 24.55
C MET A 636 12.97 17.50 25.29
N ALA A 637 13.73 16.40 25.42
CA ALA A 637 13.34 15.28 26.29
C ALA A 637 13.36 15.68 27.79
N GLU A 638 14.15 16.69 28.15
CA GLU A 638 14.15 17.34 29.45
C GLU A 638 12.95 18.33 29.52
N PRO A 639 12.01 18.15 30.46
CA PRO A 639 10.79 18.97 30.54
C PRO A 639 11.05 20.47 30.70
N SER A 640 12.00 20.87 31.55
CA SER A 640 12.25 22.30 31.85
C SER A 640 12.77 23.06 30.63
N TYR A 641 13.51 22.39 29.75
CA TYR A 641 14.02 22.95 28.50
C TYR A 641 12.89 23.19 27.51
N LEU A 642 11.97 22.23 27.32
CA LEU A 642 10.80 22.44 26.46
C LEU A 642 9.89 23.56 26.99
N GLU A 643 9.65 23.59 28.30
CA GLU A 643 8.86 24.65 28.92
C GLU A 643 9.49 26.03 28.72
N THR A 644 10.82 26.13 28.79
CA THR A 644 11.58 27.37 28.54
C THR A 644 11.41 27.84 27.10
N ILE A 645 11.53 26.92 26.13
CA ILE A 645 11.31 27.23 24.70
C ILE A 645 9.89 27.79 24.53
N VAL A 646 8.87 27.06 24.96
CA VAL A 646 7.46 27.44 24.78
C VAL A 646 7.15 28.76 25.48
N ALA A 647 7.67 28.99 26.69
CA ALA A 647 7.51 30.25 27.40
C ALA A 647 8.10 31.44 26.61
N GLY A 648 9.29 31.25 26.03
CA GLY A 648 9.90 32.24 25.14
C GLY A 648 9.06 32.52 23.90
N GLN A 649 8.49 31.49 23.26
CA GLN A 649 7.63 31.64 22.09
C GLN A 649 6.32 32.37 22.42
N LEU A 650 5.67 32.01 23.54
CA LEU A 650 4.47 32.71 24.04
C LEU A 650 4.75 34.18 24.32
N GLN A 651 5.89 34.49 24.95
CA GLN A 651 6.33 35.86 25.22
C GLN A 651 6.60 36.63 23.93
N ALA A 652 7.32 36.04 22.97
CA ALA A 652 7.66 36.68 21.70
C ALA A 652 6.40 36.97 20.87
N LEU A 653 5.50 35.98 20.75
CA LEU A 653 4.22 36.10 20.06
C LEU A 653 3.19 36.95 20.82
N ARG A 654 3.47 37.29 22.09
CA ARG A 654 2.61 38.07 22.98
C ARG A 654 1.22 37.46 23.16
N THR A 655 1.19 36.16 23.44
CA THR A 655 -0.03 35.37 23.64
C THR A 655 0.14 34.45 24.84
N GLU A 656 -0.98 34.09 25.47
CA GLU A 656 -1.01 33.16 26.61
C GLU A 656 -1.13 31.70 26.20
N TYR A 657 -1.58 31.44 24.96
CA TYR A 657 -1.73 30.09 24.40
C TYR A 657 -1.39 30.04 22.91
N LEU A 658 -1.12 28.82 22.42
CA LEU A 658 -0.95 28.46 21.01
C LEU A 658 -2.15 27.62 20.54
N ASP A 659 -2.59 27.81 19.29
CA ASP A 659 -3.68 27.00 18.73
C ASP A 659 -3.15 25.63 18.29
N VAL A 660 -1.98 25.60 17.63
CA VAL A 660 -1.24 24.37 17.33
C VAL A 660 0.22 24.51 17.73
N TYR A 661 0.75 23.50 18.41
CA TYR A 661 2.18 23.34 18.61
C TYR A 661 2.66 22.03 18.00
N MET A 662 3.75 22.08 17.24
CA MET A 662 4.19 20.91 16.46
C MET A 662 5.69 20.61 16.57
N LEU A 663 6.04 19.33 16.40
CA LEU A 663 7.43 18.93 16.16
C LEU A 663 7.80 19.26 14.72
N HIS A 664 8.90 19.99 14.52
CA HIS A 664 9.26 20.48 13.19
C HIS A 664 9.78 19.39 12.23
N ALA A 665 10.36 18.29 12.74
CA ALA A 665 10.76 17.12 11.95
C ALA A 665 10.86 15.87 12.82
N ALA A 666 10.74 14.69 12.20
CA ALA A 666 10.82 13.40 12.88
C ALA A 666 12.24 12.99 13.34
N GLY A 667 13.22 13.91 13.28
CA GLY A 667 14.66 13.70 13.51
C GLY A 667 15.08 13.18 14.91
N VAL A 668 14.11 12.69 15.69
CA VAL A 668 14.29 12.00 16.96
C VAL A 668 13.37 10.77 16.96
N GLY A 669 13.95 9.58 17.08
CA GLY A 669 13.22 8.31 17.17
C GLY A 669 13.24 7.68 18.57
N GLY A 670 12.57 6.54 18.71
CA GLY A 670 12.62 5.70 19.92
C GLY A 670 12.10 6.38 21.19
N GLU A 671 12.70 6.07 22.34
CA GLU A 671 12.28 6.60 23.65
C GLU A 671 12.37 8.13 23.72
N LYS A 672 13.32 8.74 23.02
CA LYS A 672 13.49 10.19 23.03
C LYS A 672 12.29 10.89 22.35
N LEU A 673 11.72 10.30 21.29
CA LEU A 673 10.48 10.81 20.68
C LEU A 673 9.31 10.74 21.68
N GLN A 674 9.21 9.63 22.42
CA GLN A 674 8.17 9.44 23.44
C GLN A 674 8.27 10.47 24.56
N GLN A 675 9.48 10.71 25.08
CA GLN A 675 9.73 11.70 26.14
C GLN A 675 9.38 13.11 25.68
N VAL A 676 9.85 13.50 24.49
CA VAL A 676 9.53 14.81 23.90
C VAL A 676 8.02 14.97 23.72
N TRP A 677 7.35 13.97 23.12
CA TRP A 677 5.92 14.06 22.89
C TRP A 677 5.16 14.18 24.21
N ARG A 678 5.48 13.35 25.21
CA ARG A 678 4.87 13.41 26.54
C ARG A 678 5.00 14.81 27.17
N ASN A 679 6.15 15.46 27.02
CA ASN A 679 6.34 16.83 27.49
C ASN A 679 5.44 17.82 26.72
N MET A 680 5.24 17.63 25.42
CA MET A 680 4.28 18.43 24.63
C MET A 680 2.82 18.18 25.05
N GLU A 681 2.45 16.95 25.38
CA GLU A 681 1.11 16.64 25.90
C GLU A 681 0.84 17.35 27.23
N TYR A 682 1.85 17.48 28.08
CA TYR A 682 1.73 18.23 29.33
C TYR A 682 1.41 19.72 29.09
N LEU A 683 1.89 20.32 27.99
CA LEU A 683 1.52 21.69 27.62
C LEU A 683 0.04 21.83 27.27
N VAL A 684 -0.58 20.76 26.77
CA VAL A 684 -2.04 20.70 26.54
C VAL A 684 -2.78 20.62 27.87
N ASP A 685 -2.30 19.80 28.81
CA ASP A 685 -2.88 19.70 30.16
C ASP A 685 -2.80 21.04 30.91
N LEU A 686 -1.75 21.83 30.69
CA LEU A 686 -1.59 23.18 31.23
C LEU A 686 -2.43 24.26 30.52
N GLY A 687 -3.13 23.92 29.43
CA GLY A 687 -3.91 24.88 28.64
C GLY A 687 -3.07 25.87 27.83
N ARG A 688 -1.75 25.68 27.74
CA ARG A 688 -0.85 26.55 26.95
C ARG A 688 -0.91 26.23 25.45
N VAL A 689 -1.37 25.04 25.09
CA VAL A 689 -1.50 24.58 23.71
C VAL A 689 -2.86 23.92 23.54
N ARG A 690 -3.61 24.28 22.49
CA ARG A 690 -4.95 23.71 22.21
C ARG A 690 -4.91 22.42 21.41
N ALA A 691 -3.96 22.30 20.48
CA ALA A 691 -3.80 21.14 19.61
C ALA A 691 -2.32 20.81 19.39
N LEU A 692 -2.00 19.53 19.25
CA LEU A 692 -0.66 19.08 18.87
C LEU A 692 -0.63 18.64 17.41
N GLY A 693 0.54 18.82 16.80
CA GLY A 693 0.79 18.38 15.44
C GLY A 693 2.24 17.97 15.20
N VAL A 694 2.52 17.62 13.96
CA VAL A 694 3.86 17.33 13.48
C VAL A 694 4.07 17.93 12.10
N SER A 695 5.33 18.22 11.77
CA SER A 695 5.76 18.66 10.45
C SER A 695 6.85 17.72 9.94
N ASN A 696 6.85 17.42 8.65
CA ASN A 696 7.87 16.58 8.00
C ASN A 696 7.92 15.13 8.51
N PHE A 697 6.76 14.51 8.66
CA PHE A 697 6.64 13.09 9.01
C PHE A 697 6.10 12.29 7.82
N GLY A 698 6.71 11.14 7.54
CA GLY A 698 6.16 10.11 6.66
C GLY A 698 5.23 9.17 7.41
N ILE A 699 4.61 8.22 6.69
CA ILE A 699 3.65 7.26 7.27
C ILE A 699 4.29 6.46 8.42
N GLN A 700 5.55 6.04 8.29
CA GLN A 700 6.23 5.25 9.32
C GLN A 700 6.45 6.03 10.62
N GLU A 701 6.87 7.30 10.54
CA GLU A 701 7.05 8.12 11.74
C GLU A 701 5.71 8.52 12.36
N LEU A 702 4.69 8.73 11.52
CA LEU A 702 3.32 8.98 11.97
C LEU A 702 2.76 7.78 12.73
N GLU A 703 2.87 6.56 12.20
CA GLU A 703 2.45 5.32 12.88
C GLU A 703 3.16 5.14 14.23
N ARG A 704 4.48 5.36 14.26
CA ARG A 704 5.25 5.28 15.51
C ARG A 704 4.75 6.28 16.54
N LEU A 705 4.61 7.56 16.16
CA LEU A 705 4.10 8.58 17.06
C LEU A 705 2.66 8.30 17.51
N TRP A 706 1.82 7.87 16.57
CA TRP A 706 0.43 7.51 16.83
C TRP A 706 0.35 6.40 17.87
N SER A 707 1.25 5.43 17.85
CA SER A 707 1.26 4.32 18.80
C SER A 707 1.60 4.71 20.25
N ILE A 708 2.35 5.81 20.46
CA ILE A 708 2.87 6.23 21.78
C ILE A 708 2.15 7.46 22.37
N ALA A 709 1.47 8.25 21.52
CA ALA A 709 0.80 9.48 21.91
C ALA A 709 -0.51 9.22 22.68
N ARG A 710 -0.65 9.80 23.88
CA ARG A 710 -1.92 9.98 24.59
C ARG A 710 -2.73 11.11 23.94
N VAL A 711 -2.13 12.28 23.72
CA VAL A 711 -2.75 13.35 22.92
C VAL A 711 -2.34 13.13 21.47
N LYS A 712 -3.26 12.62 20.65
CA LYS A 712 -2.97 12.35 19.23
C LYS A 712 -2.61 13.64 18.50
N PRO A 713 -1.64 13.61 17.58
CA PRO A 713 -1.44 14.73 16.67
C PRO A 713 -2.69 14.87 15.81
N VAL A 714 -3.26 16.07 15.72
CA VAL A 714 -4.46 16.35 14.89
C VAL A 714 -4.15 17.23 13.68
N TYR A 715 -2.89 17.66 13.57
CA TYR A 715 -2.38 18.56 12.55
C TYR A 715 -1.09 17.99 11.95
N LEU A 716 -1.04 17.83 10.63
CA LEU A 716 0.13 17.37 9.87
C LEU A 716 0.55 18.45 8.87
N GLN A 717 1.73 19.04 9.05
CA GLN A 717 2.32 19.94 8.06
C GLN A 717 3.30 19.19 7.15
N ASN A 718 3.06 19.13 5.84
CA ASN A 718 3.94 18.41 4.91
C ASN A 718 4.02 19.14 3.56
N ILE A 719 5.04 18.78 2.76
CA ILE A 719 5.15 19.27 1.38
C ILE A 719 3.91 18.86 0.61
N PHE A 720 3.24 19.81 -0.02
CA PHE A 720 2.10 19.51 -0.88
C PHE A 720 2.18 20.33 -2.17
N LYS A 721 2.78 19.73 -3.20
CA LYS A 721 3.10 20.36 -4.48
C LYS A 721 2.44 19.62 -5.63
N ILE A 722 2.28 20.31 -6.76
CA ILE A 722 1.60 19.73 -7.93
C ILE A 722 2.34 18.52 -8.53
N TYR A 723 3.68 18.55 -8.52
CA TYR A 723 4.52 17.44 -9.00
C TYR A 723 4.81 16.39 -7.93
N LYS A 724 4.51 16.69 -6.65
CA LYS A 724 4.80 15.82 -5.51
C LYS A 724 3.84 16.08 -4.36
N GLN A 725 2.82 15.24 -4.26
CA GLN A 725 1.62 15.51 -3.49
C GLN A 725 1.68 14.78 -2.14
N GLY A 726 2.47 15.30 -1.20
CA GLY A 726 2.52 14.80 0.18
C GLY A 726 3.81 14.05 0.58
N GLU A 727 4.73 13.76 -0.34
CA GLU A 727 5.88 12.90 -0.03
C GLU A 727 7.14 13.66 0.40
N GLN A 728 7.81 13.20 1.46
CA GLN A 728 9.05 13.79 1.98
C GLN A 728 10.33 13.36 1.24
N ILE A 729 10.38 12.20 0.56
CA ILE A 729 11.31 11.79 -0.52
C ILE A 729 11.02 10.30 -0.84
N LEU A 730 11.21 9.94 -2.12
CA LEU A 730 11.11 8.62 -2.79
C LEU A 730 10.65 7.41 -1.95
N GLY A 731 9.53 6.78 -2.34
CA GLY A 731 9.34 5.34 -2.11
C GLY A 731 8.05 4.86 -1.45
N ASN A 732 6.92 5.58 -1.52
CA ASN A 732 5.66 5.09 -0.91
C ASN A 732 4.63 4.68 -1.97
N SER A 733 4.16 3.44 -1.89
CA SER A 733 2.96 2.97 -2.61
C SER A 733 1.66 3.51 -2.00
N GLN A 734 1.74 4.21 -0.86
CA GLN A 734 0.61 4.70 -0.07
C GLN A 734 0.63 6.23 0.05
N SER A 735 -0.56 6.83 -0.07
CA SER A 735 -0.79 8.26 0.05
C SER A 735 -0.78 8.71 1.52
N VAL A 736 0.15 9.60 1.90
CA VAL A 736 0.15 10.19 3.25
C VAL A 736 -1.10 11.02 3.51
N MET A 737 -1.72 11.57 2.45
CA MET A 737 -2.99 12.30 2.56
C MET A 737 -4.11 11.37 3.03
N ASP A 738 -4.19 10.18 2.44
CA ASP A 738 -5.22 9.20 2.79
C ASP A 738 -4.96 8.61 4.18
N TRP A 739 -3.68 8.42 4.53
CA TRP A 739 -3.28 8.06 5.89
C TRP A 739 -3.73 9.13 6.90
N ALA A 740 -3.40 10.40 6.68
CA ALA A 740 -3.78 11.49 7.57
C ALA A 740 -5.30 11.62 7.70
N ARG A 741 -6.02 11.54 6.57
CA ARG A 741 -7.49 11.59 6.54
C ARG A 741 -8.12 10.44 7.32
N SER A 742 -7.62 9.22 7.16
CA SER A 742 -8.13 8.04 7.88
C SER A 742 -7.90 8.09 9.39
N HIS A 743 -6.93 8.89 9.84
CA HIS A 743 -6.63 9.12 11.26
C HIS A 743 -7.25 10.41 11.81
N GLY A 744 -8.10 11.10 11.04
CA GLY A 744 -8.72 12.36 11.47
C GLY A 744 -7.71 13.49 11.68
N MET A 745 -6.56 13.43 11.01
CA MET A 745 -5.58 14.50 10.99
C MET A 745 -5.88 15.48 9.86
N MET A 746 -5.79 16.77 10.16
CA MET A 746 -5.85 17.81 9.15
C MET A 746 -4.47 18.04 8.55
N MET A 747 -4.35 17.88 7.24
CA MET A 747 -3.11 18.15 6.54
C MET A 747 -3.03 19.62 6.10
N VAL A 748 -1.89 20.24 6.33
CA VAL A 748 -1.55 21.58 5.86
C VAL A 748 -0.36 21.49 4.91
N GLY A 749 -0.58 21.90 3.68
CA GLY A 749 0.39 21.88 2.60
C GLY A 749 1.29 23.11 2.63
N TYR A 750 2.60 22.90 2.78
CA TYR A 750 3.59 23.96 2.57
C TYR A 750 4.33 23.76 1.24
N SER A 751 4.98 24.83 0.77
CA SER A 751 5.76 24.87 -0.47
C SER A 751 4.96 24.59 -1.76
N THR A 752 3.64 24.80 -1.78
CA THR A 752 2.74 24.46 -2.90
C THR A 752 3.16 24.99 -4.27
N ILE A 753 3.88 26.12 -4.30
CA ILE A 753 4.35 26.78 -5.52
C ILE A 753 5.88 26.71 -5.71
N ASN A 754 6.61 25.93 -4.90
CA ASN A 754 8.08 25.84 -4.98
C ASN A 754 8.52 24.75 -5.99
N SER A 755 9.72 24.90 -6.54
CA SER A 755 10.27 24.03 -7.60
C SER A 755 10.90 22.71 -7.11
N TRP A 756 11.58 22.69 -5.96
CA TRP A 756 12.26 21.48 -5.46
C TRP A 756 11.30 20.28 -5.30
N PRO A 757 11.71 19.02 -5.60
CA PRO A 757 13.03 18.56 -6.02
C PRO A 757 13.30 18.65 -7.53
N HIS A 758 12.60 19.54 -8.23
CA HIS A 758 12.75 19.80 -9.66
C HIS A 758 13.29 21.21 -9.90
N LEU A 759 13.64 21.50 -11.16
CA LEU A 759 13.89 22.87 -11.63
C LEU A 759 12.62 23.52 -12.20
N LEU A 760 11.55 22.73 -12.32
CA LEU A 760 10.23 23.15 -12.80
C LEU A 760 9.64 24.21 -11.88
N GLN A 761 9.33 25.38 -12.43
CA GLN A 761 8.63 26.45 -11.70
C GLN A 761 7.11 26.27 -11.89
N PRO A 762 6.35 25.81 -10.87
CA PRO A 762 4.93 25.50 -11.03
C PRO A 762 4.08 26.69 -11.51
N LEU A 763 4.50 27.91 -11.18
CA LEU A 763 3.83 29.15 -11.59
C LEU A 763 3.91 29.44 -13.09
N SER A 764 4.87 28.83 -13.77
CA SER A 764 5.14 29.02 -15.20
C SER A 764 4.85 27.76 -16.03
N ASP A 765 4.39 26.69 -15.40
CA ASP A 765 4.06 25.45 -16.09
C ASP A 765 2.88 25.68 -17.07
N PRO A 766 3.04 25.36 -18.36
CA PRO A 766 1.97 25.55 -19.35
C PRO A 766 0.63 24.89 -18.99
N HIS A 767 0.64 23.74 -18.30
CA HIS A 767 -0.60 23.08 -17.84
C HIS A 767 -1.34 23.95 -16.82
N VAL A 768 -0.60 24.50 -15.85
CA VAL A 768 -1.15 25.36 -14.80
C VAL A 768 -1.61 26.70 -15.38
N LEU A 769 -0.78 27.31 -16.25
CA LEU A 769 -1.10 28.57 -16.91
C LEU A 769 -2.36 28.48 -17.77
N GLN A 770 -2.59 27.35 -18.43
CA GLN A 770 -3.78 27.16 -19.24
C GLN A 770 -5.06 27.15 -18.38
N ILE A 771 -5.02 26.48 -17.22
CA ILE A 771 -6.14 26.46 -16.28
C ILE A 771 -6.33 27.84 -15.62
N ALA A 772 -5.22 28.51 -15.26
CA ALA A 772 -5.22 29.86 -14.72
C ALA A 772 -5.89 30.86 -15.67
N LYS A 773 -5.53 30.81 -16.96
CA LYS A 773 -6.18 31.61 -18.00
C LYS A 773 -7.67 31.31 -18.11
N ALA A 774 -8.05 30.03 -18.12
CA ALA A 774 -9.46 29.62 -18.21
C ALA A 774 -10.30 30.09 -17.00
N LYS A 775 -9.68 30.27 -15.83
CA LYS A 775 -10.33 30.78 -14.61
C LYS A 775 -10.25 32.28 -14.43
N GLY A 776 -9.46 32.99 -15.24
CA GLY A 776 -9.14 34.40 -15.00
C GLY A 776 -8.40 34.62 -13.68
N ARG A 777 -7.57 33.66 -13.28
CA ARG A 777 -6.81 33.66 -12.00
C ARG A 777 -5.33 33.54 -12.26
N THR A 778 -4.51 33.80 -11.24
CA THR A 778 -3.07 33.55 -11.32
C THR A 778 -2.75 32.07 -11.12
N ALA A 779 -1.58 31.63 -11.59
CA ALA A 779 -1.12 30.27 -11.34
C ALA A 779 -0.99 29.96 -9.84
N SER A 780 -0.57 30.95 -9.03
CA SER A 780 -0.52 30.82 -7.57
C SER A 780 -1.91 30.52 -7.00
N GLN A 781 -2.94 31.27 -7.40
CA GLN A 781 -4.31 31.04 -6.95
C GLN A 781 -4.82 29.65 -7.35
N VAL A 782 -4.58 29.22 -8.60
CA VAL A 782 -4.98 27.88 -9.06
C VAL A 782 -4.35 26.79 -8.22
N LEU A 783 -3.04 26.87 -7.95
CA LEU A 783 -2.33 25.83 -7.18
C LEU A 783 -2.81 25.77 -5.72
N HIS A 784 -3.02 26.91 -5.06
CA HIS A 784 -3.56 26.90 -3.70
C HIS A 784 -5.03 26.47 -3.65
N ARG A 785 -5.84 26.83 -4.67
CA ARG A 785 -7.22 26.34 -4.79
C ARG A 785 -7.29 24.83 -5.02
N TRP A 786 -6.38 24.30 -5.83
CA TRP A 786 -6.22 22.86 -6.04
C TRP A 786 -5.93 22.14 -4.72
N ALA A 787 -5.02 22.66 -3.91
CA ALA A 787 -4.76 22.09 -2.59
C ALA A 787 -5.99 22.15 -1.65
N LEU A 788 -6.67 23.30 -1.59
CA LEU A 788 -7.89 23.45 -0.79
C LEU A 788 -8.99 22.47 -1.19
N GLN A 789 -9.21 22.24 -2.49
CA GLN A 789 -10.22 21.30 -3.00
C GLN A 789 -9.85 19.82 -2.78
N HIS A 790 -8.60 19.52 -2.40
CA HIS A 790 -8.18 18.22 -1.86
C HIS A 790 -8.44 18.09 -0.35
N GLY A 791 -8.97 19.13 0.29
CA GLY A 791 -9.13 19.21 1.75
C GLY A 791 -7.84 19.54 2.48
N ILE A 792 -6.85 20.13 1.79
CA ILE A 792 -5.54 20.47 2.36
C ILE A 792 -5.53 21.97 2.71
N GLY A 793 -5.24 22.30 3.97
CA GLY A 793 -5.02 23.69 4.37
C GLY A 793 -3.78 24.27 3.69
N VAL A 794 -3.78 25.56 3.37
CA VAL A 794 -2.67 26.22 2.66
C VAL A 794 -2.09 27.37 3.48
N ILE A 795 -0.77 27.50 3.46
CA ILE A 795 -0.02 28.57 4.15
C ILE A 795 0.93 29.32 3.20
N PRO A 796 0.41 29.99 2.16
CA PRO A 796 1.23 30.73 1.20
C PRO A 796 2.14 31.74 1.90
N LYS A 797 3.45 31.65 1.64
CA LYS A 797 4.42 32.67 2.02
C LYS A 797 4.48 33.75 0.95
N ALA A 798 4.49 35.01 1.38
CA ALA A 798 4.69 36.16 0.49
C ALA A 798 5.45 37.27 1.22
N SER A 799 6.32 37.98 0.49
CA SER A 799 7.10 39.11 1.01
C SER A 799 6.59 40.47 0.54
N SER A 800 5.51 40.51 -0.27
CA SER A 800 4.87 41.74 -0.74
C SER A 800 3.37 41.70 -0.46
N ILE A 801 2.79 42.87 -0.18
CA ILE A 801 1.37 43.02 0.17
C ILE A 801 0.47 42.60 -1.00
N GLU A 802 0.90 42.86 -2.24
CA GLU A 802 0.18 42.50 -3.46
C GLU A 802 0.03 40.98 -3.56
N ARG A 803 1.10 40.23 -3.30
CA ARG A 803 1.07 38.76 -3.31
C ARG A 803 0.28 38.18 -2.15
N ILE A 804 0.29 38.82 -0.98
CA ILE A 804 -0.56 38.41 0.16
C ILE A 804 -2.04 38.59 -0.22
N ARG A 805 -2.40 39.72 -0.82
CA ARG A 805 -3.76 39.98 -1.31
C ARG A 805 -4.17 38.94 -2.36
N GLU A 806 -3.33 38.71 -3.37
CA GLU A 806 -3.56 37.71 -4.41
C GLU A 806 -3.80 36.31 -3.81
N ASN A 807 -2.90 35.86 -2.93
CA ASN A 807 -2.94 34.52 -2.33
C ASN A 807 -4.07 34.35 -1.30
N SER A 808 -4.69 35.46 -0.84
CA SER A 808 -5.85 35.43 0.05
C SER A 808 -7.18 35.23 -0.68
N GLN A 809 -7.22 35.50 -2.00
CA GLN A 809 -8.42 35.43 -2.83
C GLN A 809 -8.55 34.05 -3.47
N LEU A 810 -8.90 33.05 -2.67
CA LEU A 810 -9.04 31.64 -3.10
C LEU A 810 -10.49 31.12 -3.02
N LEU A 811 -11.40 31.94 -2.50
CA LEU A 811 -12.79 31.53 -2.21
C LEU A 811 -13.80 32.15 -3.17
N ASP A 812 -13.37 32.79 -4.27
CA ASP A 812 -14.21 33.44 -5.29
C ASP A 812 -14.18 32.73 -6.66
N PHE A 813 -13.64 31.51 -6.71
CA PHE A 813 -13.66 30.63 -7.88
C PHE A 813 -13.50 29.16 -7.45
N GLU A 814 -13.78 28.26 -8.38
CA GLU A 814 -13.63 26.81 -8.20
C GLU A 814 -12.96 26.18 -9.42
N LEU A 815 -12.17 25.13 -9.23
CA LEU A 815 -11.65 24.27 -10.27
C LEU A 815 -12.64 23.13 -10.53
N SER A 816 -12.97 22.88 -11.79
CA SER A 816 -13.86 21.76 -12.14
C SER A 816 -13.16 20.42 -11.88
N ASP A 817 -13.93 19.35 -11.77
CA ASP A 817 -13.40 18.00 -11.60
C ASP A 817 -12.36 17.61 -12.65
N ALA A 818 -12.63 17.90 -13.92
CA ALA A 818 -11.68 17.66 -14.99
C ALA A 818 -10.38 18.47 -14.83
N GLN A 819 -10.47 19.72 -14.37
CA GLN A 819 -9.28 20.56 -14.14
C GLN A 819 -8.47 20.05 -12.96
N MET A 820 -9.14 19.62 -11.90
CA MET A 820 -8.50 18.99 -10.76
C MET A 820 -7.82 17.67 -11.15
N SER A 821 -8.48 16.80 -11.93
CA SER A 821 -7.90 15.54 -12.42
C SER A 821 -6.71 15.79 -13.34
N ALA A 822 -6.78 16.79 -14.22
CA ALA A 822 -5.65 17.20 -15.05
C ALA A 822 -4.45 17.69 -14.21
N LEU A 823 -4.71 18.49 -13.17
CA LEU A 823 -3.68 18.93 -12.22
C LEU A 823 -3.10 17.76 -11.41
N ASP A 824 -3.93 16.81 -11.00
CA ASP A 824 -3.49 15.62 -10.27
C ASP A 824 -2.49 14.78 -11.07
N GLY A 825 -2.71 14.66 -12.39
CA GLY A 825 -1.82 13.96 -13.32
C GLY A 825 -0.44 14.59 -13.51
N LEU A 826 -0.20 15.84 -13.08
CA LEU A 826 1.14 16.45 -13.21
C LEU A 826 2.19 15.69 -12.38
N ALA A 827 1.78 15.09 -11.25
CA ALA A 827 2.65 14.19 -10.49
C ALA A 827 3.08 12.99 -11.35
N THR A 828 2.18 12.43 -12.16
CA THR A 828 2.51 11.30 -13.03
C THR A 828 3.47 11.67 -14.16
N LEU A 829 3.31 12.86 -14.76
CA LEU A 829 4.29 13.37 -15.74
C LEU A 829 5.67 13.52 -15.11
N SER A 830 5.74 13.88 -13.83
CA SER A 830 7.00 14.11 -13.16
C SER A 830 7.70 12.85 -12.65
N GLU A 831 6.95 11.86 -12.17
CA GLU A 831 7.50 10.72 -11.42
C GLU A 831 7.49 9.40 -12.20
N THR A 832 6.61 9.24 -13.20
CA THR A 832 6.51 8.00 -13.97
C THR A 832 7.76 7.73 -14.80
N THR A 833 8.13 6.47 -14.89
CA THR A 833 9.29 5.98 -15.65
C THR A 833 8.84 4.93 -16.66
N HIS A 834 9.72 4.44 -17.52
CA HIS A 834 9.31 3.63 -18.68
C HIS A 834 8.59 2.31 -18.33
N ASN A 835 8.87 1.72 -17.17
CA ASN A 835 8.31 0.43 -16.71
C ASN A 835 7.44 0.53 -15.44
N LYS A 836 7.34 1.70 -14.81
CA LYS A 836 6.65 1.87 -13.53
C LYS A 836 5.85 3.16 -13.47
N MET A 837 4.55 3.02 -13.22
CA MET A 837 3.64 4.14 -13.00
C MET A 837 3.86 4.72 -11.60
N LEU A 838 4.14 6.03 -11.53
CA LEU A 838 4.39 6.72 -10.26
C LEU A 838 3.76 8.12 -10.25
N PRO A 839 3.24 8.58 -9.10
CA PRO A 839 2.97 7.77 -7.90
C PRO A 839 1.89 6.71 -8.19
N SER A 840 2.04 5.50 -7.65
CA SER A 840 1.18 4.34 -8.01
C SER A 840 -0.27 4.47 -7.54
N TRP A 841 -0.53 5.38 -6.59
CA TRP A 841 -1.85 5.68 -6.06
C TRP A 841 -2.58 6.77 -6.87
N ARG A 842 -1.97 7.30 -7.93
CA ARG A 842 -2.62 8.21 -8.89
C ARG A 842 -3.06 7.46 -10.16
N GLU A 843 -4.22 7.87 -10.67
CA GLU A 843 -4.73 7.39 -11.95
C GLU A 843 -3.90 7.95 -13.12
N ASP A 844 -3.67 7.13 -14.15
CA ASP A 844 -2.97 7.53 -15.38
C ASP A 844 -3.90 8.30 -16.34
N VAL A 845 -4.24 9.53 -15.96
CA VAL A 845 -5.14 10.39 -16.73
C VAL A 845 -4.54 10.91 -18.04
N PHE A 846 -3.24 10.70 -18.27
CA PHE A 846 -2.53 11.13 -19.47
C PHE A 846 -2.13 9.98 -20.40
N GLY A 847 -2.33 8.73 -19.98
CA GLY A 847 -1.93 7.56 -20.76
C GLY A 847 -0.41 7.46 -20.89
N LEU A 848 0.32 7.45 -19.79
CA LEU A 848 1.75 7.20 -19.72
C LEU A 848 2.10 5.72 -19.55
N ALA A 849 1.16 4.85 -19.16
CA ALA A 849 1.39 3.40 -19.13
C ALA A 849 1.74 2.91 -20.55
N ALA A 850 2.79 2.08 -20.64
CA ALA A 850 3.36 1.61 -21.90
C ALA A 850 2.27 1.03 -22.81
N ALA A 851 2.15 1.59 -24.01
CA ALA A 851 1.39 0.98 -25.07
C ALA A 851 2.15 -0.27 -25.53
N THR A 852 1.61 -1.45 -25.21
CA THR A 852 1.73 -2.61 -26.10
C THR A 852 0.77 -2.51 -27.29
N SER A 853 0.30 -1.30 -27.63
CA SER A 853 -0.60 -1.03 -28.75
C SER A 853 -0.13 0.17 -29.57
N THR A 854 0.76 -0.07 -30.53
CA THR A 854 0.92 0.79 -31.71
C THR A 854 -0.29 0.58 -32.62
N PRO A 855 -0.91 1.60 -33.25
CA PRO A 855 -1.95 1.37 -34.25
C PRO A 855 -1.33 0.78 -35.52
N GLY A 856 -1.73 -0.44 -35.90
CA GLY A 856 -1.28 -1.13 -37.11
C GLY A 856 -1.85 -0.53 -38.42
N PRO A 857 -1.30 -0.90 -39.60
CA PRO A 857 -1.58 -0.28 -40.89
C PRO A 857 -2.98 -0.60 -41.43
N ARG A 858 -3.55 0.29 -42.25
CA ARG A 858 -4.84 0.05 -42.93
C ARG A 858 -4.68 -1.07 -43.96
N PHE A 859 -5.40 -2.18 -43.78
CA PHE A 859 -5.48 -3.28 -44.73
C PHE A 859 -6.63 -3.04 -45.73
N ASP A 860 -6.35 -3.18 -47.03
CA ASP A 860 -7.29 -2.89 -48.12
C ASP A 860 -8.52 -3.82 -48.06
N GLY A 861 -9.65 -3.32 -47.54
CA GLY A 861 -10.87 -4.12 -47.40
C GLY A 861 -10.81 -5.22 -46.35
N PHE A 862 -9.81 -5.20 -45.46
CA PHE A 862 -9.67 -6.13 -44.34
C PHE A 862 -9.43 -5.36 -43.03
N VAL A 863 -9.86 -5.92 -41.92
CA VAL A 863 -9.58 -5.40 -40.57
C VAL A 863 -9.04 -6.51 -39.68
N GLU A 864 -8.14 -6.17 -38.77
CA GLU A 864 -7.58 -7.13 -37.82
C GLU A 864 -8.65 -7.52 -36.80
N ALA A 865 -9.01 -8.80 -36.76
CA ALA A 865 -10.07 -9.32 -35.90
C ALA A 865 -9.49 -9.71 -34.53
N MET A 866 -10.08 -9.21 -33.45
CA MET A 866 -9.64 -9.56 -32.09
C MET A 866 -10.06 -10.99 -31.75
N ARG A 867 -9.06 -11.83 -31.44
CA ARG A 867 -9.18 -13.29 -31.22
C ARG A 867 -10.33 -13.71 -30.30
N ASP A 868 -10.65 -12.91 -29.28
CA ASP A 868 -11.55 -13.34 -28.19
C ASP A 868 -12.97 -12.73 -28.27
N GLN A 869 -13.16 -11.69 -29.09
CA GLN A 869 -14.43 -10.96 -29.16
C GLN A 869 -15.26 -11.30 -30.41
N GLU A 870 -14.61 -11.53 -31.55
CA GLU A 870 -15.30 -11.76 -32.83
C GLU A 870 -15.30 -13.24 -33.26
N CYS A 871 -14.41 -14.04 -32.68
CA CYS A 871 -14.10 -15.39 -33.14
C CYS A 871 -13.98 -16.35 -31.96
N ILE A 872 -15.11 -16.79 -31.39
CA ILE A 872 -15.37 -18.10 -30.75
C ILE A 872 -16.71 -18.01 -29.99
N ARG A 873 -17.76 -18.61 -30.57
CA ARG A 873 -18.91 -19.20 -29.87
C ARG A 873 -19.30 -20.46 -30.63
N GLN A 874 -19.35 -21.61 -29.96
CA GLN A 874 -19.89 -22.87 -30.52
C GLN A 874 -21.43 -22.89 -30.37
N PRO A 875 -22.20 -23.58 -31.25
CA PRO A 875 -22.34 -25.05 -31.18
C PRO A 875 -22.43 -25.80 -32.54
N GLU A 876 -22.09 -27.09 -32.46
CA GLU A 876 -22.46 -28.26 -33.30
C GLU A 876 -22.51 -28.16 -34.84
N GLU A 877 -21.73 -29.06 -35.48
CA GLU A 877 -21.77 -29.54 -36.87
C GLU A 877 -21.65 -28.51 -38.02
N VAL A 878 -20.42 -28.23 -38.48
CA VAL A 878 -20.18 -27.83 -39.89
C VAL A 878 -18.90 -28.48 -40.42
N LYS A 879 -19.04 -29.29 -41.48
CA LYS A 879 -17.90 -29.88 -42.24
C LYS A 879 -17.15 -28.80 -43.04
N ALA A 880 -15.83 -28.99 -43.11
CA ALA A 880 -14.77 -28.03 -43.45
C ALA A 880 -14.80 -27.36 -44.84
N THR A 881 -14.14 -26.18 -44.92
CA THR A 881 -13.37 -25.69 -46.08
C THR A 881 -12.31 -24.67 -45.61
N GLN A 882 -11.07 -25.13 -45.44
CA GLN A 882 -9.88 -24.30 -45.28
C GLN A 882 -9.14 -24.28 -46.62
N TRP A 883 -8.76 -23.09 -47.09
CA TRP A 883 -7.92 -22.92 -48.28
C TRP A 883 -6.55 -22.42 -47.84
N THR A 884 -5.49 -22.96 -48.43
CA THR A 884 -4.11 -22.59 -48.09
C THR A 884 -3.36 -22.33 -49.37
N LEU A 885 -2.65 -21.20 -49.44
CA LEU A 885 -1.61 -21.02 -50.47
C LEU A 885 -0.43 -21.93 -50.09
N GLY A 886 -0.17 -22.94 -50.91
CA GLY A 886 0.86 -23.94 -50.64
C GLY A 886 2.27 -23.36 -50.76
N GLY A 887 3.15 -23.75 -49.81
CA GLY A 887 4.52 -23.23 -49.69
C GLY A 887 4.56 -21.85 -49.03
N GLY A 888 5.39 -21.63 -48.01
CA GLY A 888 5.57 -20.32 -47.37
C GLY A 888 6.34 -19.34 -48.26
N GLY A 889 6.47 -18.09 -47.80
CA GLY A 889 7.19 -17.02 -48.52
C GLY A 889 6.31 -16.02 -49.29
N HIS A 890 4.99 -16.06 -49.11
CA HIS A 890 4.06 -15.08 -49.71
C HIS A 890 3.99 -13.80 -48.88
N GLY A 891 3.77 -12.67 -49.55
CA GLY A 891 3.45 -11.40 -48.90
C GLY A 891 1.98 -11.31 -48.46
N ILE A 892 1.68 -10.46 -47.48
CA ILE A 892 0.31 -10.28 -46.96
C ILE A 892 -0.68 -9.81 -48.05
N SER A 893 -0.21 -9.03 -49.02
CA SER A 893 -1.01 -8.58 -50.17
C SER A 893 -1.36 -9.72 -51.13
N GLU A 894 -0.47 -10.69 -51.34
CA GLU A 894 -0.72 -11.90 -52.14
C GLU A 894 -1.73 -12.81 -51.42
N CYS A 895 -1.62 -12.88 -50.09
CA CYS A 895 -2.58 -13.56 -49.20
C CYS A 895 -4.00 -12.97 -49.34
N GLN A 896 -4.12 -11.65 -49.31
CA GLN A 896 -5.38 -10.93 -49.46
C GLN A 896 -5.97 -11.08 -50.86
N ALA A 897 -5.13 -10.98 -51.91
CA ALA A 897 -5.57 -11.19 -53.29
C ALA A 897 -6.10 -12.62 -53.51
N ALA A 898 -5.47 -13.63 -52.90
CA ALA A 898 -5.96 -15.01 -52.95
C ALA A 898 -7.28 -15.18 -52.19
N CYS A 899 -7.45 -14.51 -51.04
CA CYS A 899 -8.74 -14.50 -50.34
C CYS A 899 -9.82 -13.81 -51.17
N HIS A 900 -9.49 -12.70 -51.84
CA HIS A 900 -10.43 -12.02 -52.75
C HIS A 900 -10.86 -12.88 -53.94
N ALA A 901 -9.95 -13.69 -54.50
CA ALA A 901 -10.23 -14.60 -55.62
C ALA A 901 -11.09 -15.81 -55.22
N GLN A 902 -11.14 -16.15 -53.92
CA GLN A 902 -12.05 -17.18 -53.40
C GLN A 902 -13.40 -16.56 -53.05
N ALA A 903 -14.46 -17.02 -53.72
CA ALA A 903 -15.80 -16.43 -53.61
C ALA A 903 -16.36 -16.42 -52.17
N ASP A 904 -15.93 -17.39 -51.34
CA ASP A 904 -16.43 -17.59 -49.98
C ASP A 904 -15.40 -17.24 -48.89
N CYS A 905 -14.27 -16.58 -49.19
CA CYS A 905 -13.29 -16.23 -48.15
C CYS A 905 -13.73 -15.00 -47.34
N GLY A 906 -13.98 -15.20 -46.04
CA GLY A 906 -14.36 -14.15 -45.09
C GLY A 906 -13.27 -13.81 -44.05
N TYR A 907 -12.33 -14.72 -43.80
CA TYR A 907 -11.23 -14.53 -42.85
C TYR A 907 -9.94 -15.11 -43.41
N LEU A 908 -8.80 -14.52 -43.08
CA LEU A 908 -7.48 -15.08 -43.39
C LEU A 908 -6.51 -14.92 -42.22
N VAL A 909 -5.68 -15.94 -42.03
CA VAL A 909 -4.55 -15.94 -41.09
C VAL A 909 -3.27 -15.86 -41.91
N PHE A 910 -2.47 -14.82 -41.64
CA PHE A 910 -1.17 -14.62 -42.25
C PHE A 910 -0.07 -14.74 -41.20
N TYR A 911 0.94 -15.57 -41.48
CA TYR A 911 2.11 -15.74 -40.61
C TYR A 911 3.25 -14.89 -41.16
N GLU A 912 3.51 -13.73 -40.54
CA GLU A 912 4.47 -12.75 -41.05
C GLU A 912 5.89 -13.32 -41.20
N GLN A 913 6.31 -14.16 -40.27
CA GLN A 913 7.67 -14.72 -40.26
C GLN A 913 7.91 -15.77 -41.35
N THR A 914 6.87 -16.51 -41.73
CA THR A 914 6.99 -17.66 -42.65
C THR A 914 6.31 -17.42 -44.00
N GLY A 915 5.52 -16.36 -44.13
CA GLY A 915 4.73 -16.05 -45.32
C GLY A 915 3.66 -17.11 -45.63
N PHE A 916 3.15 -17.82 -44.61
CA PHE A 916 2.09 -18.82 -44.79
C PHE A 916 0.71 -18.16 -44.68
N CYS A 917 -0.22 -18.67 -45.49
CA CYS A 917 -1.52 -18.06 -45.72
C CYS A 917 -2.62 -19.10 -45.65
N HIS A 918 -3.47 -18.98 -44.62
CA HIS A 918 -4.68 -19.78 -44.51
C HIS A 918 -5.91 -18.89 -44.63
N MET A 919 -6.89 -19.33 -45.40
CA MET A 919 -8.10 -18.60 -45.72
C MET A 919 -9.30 -19.45 -45.35
N PHE A 920 -10.32 -18.79 -44.82
CA PHE A 920 -11.45 -19.42 -44.16
C PHE A 920 -12.73 -18.69 -44.54
N ARG A 921 -13.81 -19.45 -44.58
CA ARG A 921 -15.13 -18.89 -44.88
C ARG A 921 -15.72 -18.08 -43.73
N SER A 922 -15.56 -18.56 -42.51
CA SER A 922 -16.10 -17.94 -41.30
C SER A 922 -15.17 -18.17 -40.11
N CYS A 923 -15.32 -17.35 -39.07
CA CYS A 923 -14.52 -17.45 -37.84
C CYS A 923 -14.99 -18.55 -36.87
N GLN A 924 -15.89 -19.44 -37.31
CA GLN A 924 -16.37 -20.57 -36.51
C GLN A 924 -15.44 -21.79 -36.60
N GLN A 925 -14.50 -21.79 -37.54
CA GLN A 925 -13.44 -22.80 -37.57
C GLN A 925 -12.36 -22.46 -36.55
N GLN A 926 -11.78 -23.47 -35.92
CA GLN A 926 -10.64 -23.27 -35.03
C GLN A 926 -9.46 -22.84 -35.90
N LEU A 927 -9.18 -21.54 -35.89
CA LEU A 927 -8.09 -20.95 -36.65
C LEU A 927 -6.79 -21.25 -35.90
N PRO A 928 -5.89 -22.10 -36.43
CA PRO A 928 -4.60 -22.28 -35.81
C PRO A 928 -3.83 -20.99 -36.03
N ALA A 929 -3.53 -20.23 -34.99
CA ALA A 929 -2.66 -19.08 -35.08
C ALA A 929 -1.82 -19.03 -33.80
N GLY A 930 -0.52 -19.30 -33.92
CA GLY A 930 0.45 -19.15 -32.84
C GLY A 930 0.84 -17.69 -32.63
N ASP A 931 1.78 -17.45 -31.71
CA ASP A 931 2.38 -16.13 -31.50
C ASP A 931 3.18 -15.73 -32.75
N GLY A 932 2.77 -14.64 -33.41
CA GLY A 932 3.38 -14.13 -34.65
C GLY A 932 2.52 -14.23 -35.92
N ALA A 933 1.23 -14.59 -35.81
CA ALA A 933 0.29 -14.61 -36.92
C ALA A 933 -0.84 -13.57 -36.76
N VAL A 934 -1.14 -12.85 -37.84
CA VAL A 934 -2.17 -11.80 -37.92
C VAL A 934 -3.46 -12.39 -38.49
N LEU A 935 -4.57 -12.20 -37.80
CA LEU A 935 -5.91 -12.63 -38.24
C LEU A 935 -6.67 -11.44 -38.81
N LEU A 936 -7.05 -11.53 -40.08
CA LEU A 936 -7.77 -10.47 -40.78
C LEU A 936 -9.16 -10.95 -41.20
N ALA A 937 -10.18 -10.14 -40.90
CA ALA A 937 -11.55 -10.30 -41.39
C ALA A 937 -11.74 -9.44 -42.64
N ARG A 938 -12.35 -10.01 -43.67
CA ARG A 938 -12.71 -9.29 -44.91
C ARG A 938 -13.97 -8.46 -44.67
N GLN A 939 -13.94 -7.19 -45.06
CA GLN A 939 -15.11 -6.29 -45.00
C GLN A 939 -16.08 -6.48 -46.17
#